data_AF-A0A970ELU9-F1
#
_entry.id   AF-A0A970ELU9-F1
#
_cell.length_a   1.000
_cell.length_b   1.000
_cell.length_c   1.000
_cell.angle_alpha   90.00
_cell.angle_beta   90.00
_cell.angle_gamma   90.00
#
_symmetry.space_group_name_H-M   'P 1'
#
loop_
_entity.id
_entity.type
_entity.pdbx_description
1 polymer ?
#
loop_
_entity_poly.entity_id
_entity_poly.type
_entity_poly.pdbx_seq_one_letter_code
_entity_poly.pdbx_strand_id
1 'polypeptide(L)'
;MRRIEVNYARLDELERRFQSEVHKRSPLILAEILVSPQEVEELGQLIGSVLQYGRRLRLRVDYPLCTSLFLVWCTVYNYKEGNLWEPIFAQLGLEGDNKRRRYLGKVFLAALSHFGLLVTPPDFGKRYMSPILMHGYISDYYAPRFLNYLNAIYTSYLQYNVEDQALEGMWSDLFDLNEEHLQIQDQIDKLMQEEQLLHKEAKELLSPVQLEEDPRPIIDQLKNEMEKAQQEIDSYQRRLVAVREEIQELEVLYGEFSELGTALAAIDEYAAQAEGEPQLRVGDLGAQVGAAFDGRLAALRTIEREIERSLRTSQNRHAVTRDRRVNLMTAIVTLGKGKMSEGYSILDEYLEIKAKIESLAKQRQQRERLLSYDQELGSTSVRQILTASLTTLAQVNQQVFRDFIASSLRMLDSISRGKGLPQDHRMTAPMQRWFAALGEQEHHRKREQLGARPRISADARHQAEPGRVGRRVPRIDRIRLRPPSLVFDGGRRELLLVLPEQQLLVPPKAVPEIECAVDYESGIENVRMQWQIQNNHLYLQALEIPIARRDLRGLRLRWFNLSEYWSIELDEVMVFNAKGELQEDRQLNNGYYYVLADTEWRVDIGTIVDSYPCRVPNYVVYELQLAEAQVRFFSADGKERLLSASRYSGIKLENVWYTPGVTYDGMPVGKGLTKGSLLPYLAVSRTLLESGEPDLTLELYHNGARLHHQEMKKAVERFGRELTPLAAALDLERLIPAGWRSDFETITVEVKDSRGDMVFTAGLCVARKMYIRHDDGEIRISLPATYSLQHPKARREGKQYCIPTDDRQEEVRVFFPRIGWKNFSIEVPGGHTQLFTQGGQNIEAPLAILPSQSHLLENLWVRFTAASRLVRRVRVADSNGRLDLGFNLRRNQVDIPLQAFADLFRDTAERAAILLEWEGELGSSGTATLVDVFPRITVQDVEVYTSEQEDEYILELRLTTEFPDVTALRFRLRDAESQRVLFDRRVRSIPDHFYVRRNELLGFNVQAELYYTEEITSVFGTEAREQNCWSKTFTLPNRKALLQRARKKGIILKSFKYGGRSYQLPKTYPIVGISLSEQNFEGEELLRGYIQLESGFQEVFFYLDREGKLIPFLEDSDGDGATYDLREERILWELSRSKDVIGPLDDFEFAFLGEDES
;
A
#
# COMPACT_ATOMS: atom_id res chain seq x y z
N MET A 1 36.08 -30.81 -49.53
CA MET A 1 35.48 -31.86 -48.67
C MET A 1 36.52 -32.31 -47.65
N ARG A 2 36.46 -31.83 -46.39
CA ARG A 2 37.27 -32.38 -45.29
C ARG A 2 36.65 -33.72 -44.87
N ARG A 3 37.45 -34.79 -44.83
CA ARG A 3 37.04 -36.05 -44.19
C ARG A 3 36.86 -35.77 -42.70
N ILE A 4 35.62 -35.76 -42.22
CA ILE A 4 35.34 -35.72 -40.79
C ILE A 4 35.66 -37.12 -40.26
N GLU A 5 36.84 -37.34 -39.68
CA GLU A 5 37.15 -38.60 -39.00
C GLU A 5 36.27 -38.75 -37.76
N VAL A 6 35.72 -39.95 -37.55
CA VAL A 6 34.96 -40.26 -36.33
C VAL A 6 35.93 -40.38 -35.16
N ASN A 7 35.80 -39.51 -34.17
CA ASN A 7 36.63 -39.53 -32.97
C ASN A 7 36.15 -40.59 -31.98
N TYR A 8 36.49 -41.86 -32.23
CA TYR A 8 36.14 -42.99 -31.35
C TYR A 8 36.77 -42.88 -29.97
N ALA A 9 37.96 -42.29 -29.84
CA ALA A 9 38.63 -42.13 -28.55
C ALA A 9 37.82 -41.26 -27.58
N ARG A 10 37.18 -40.19 -28.10
CA ARG A 10 36.30 -39.33 -27.31
C ARG A 10 34.99 -40.01 -26.92
N LEU A 11 34.40 -40.82 -27.83
CA LEU A 11 33.22 -41.63 -27.51
C LEU A 11 33.54 -42.70 -26.45
N ASP A 12 34.70 -43.35 -26.52
CA ASP A 12 35.16 -44.31 -25.51
C ASP A 12 35.34 -43.65 -24.14
N GLU A 13 35.90 -42.44 -24.10
CA GLU A 13 36.07 -41.66 -22.87
C GLU A 13 34.71 -41.31 -22.24
N LEU A 14 33.78 -40.76 -23.03
CA LEU A 14 32.45 -40.39 -22.56
C LEU A 14 31.64 -41.60 -22.11
N GLU A 15 31.70 -42.71 -22.85
CA GLU A 15 31.00 -43.95 -22.48
C GLU A 15 31.53 -44.51 -21.17
N ARG A 16 32.86 -44.57 -20.96
CA ARG A 16 33.45 -45.00 -19.68
C ARG A 16 33.07 -44.09 -18.52
N ARG A 17 33.04 -42.77 -18.75
CA ARG A 17 32.58 -41.79 -17.76
C ARG A 17 31.13 -42.06 -17.37
N PHE A 18 30.23 -42.22 -18.35
CA PHE A 18 28.82 -42.50 -18.08
C PHE A 18 28.60 -43.86 -17.44
N GLN A 19 29.35 -44.90 -17.82
CA GLN A 19 29.34 -46.17 -17.12
C GLN A 19 29.76 -46.01 -15.66
N SER A 20 30.83 -45.27 -15.38
CA SER A 20 31.26 -44.99 -14.01
C SER A 20 30.19 -44.26 -13.20
N GLU A 21 29.50 -43.27 -13.79
CA GLU A 21 28.42 -42.54 -13.12
C GLU A 21 27.18 -43.43 -12.88
N VAL A 22 26.80 -44.29 -13.84
CA VAL A 22 25.73 -45.29 -13.65
C VAL A 22 26.05 -46.22 -12.49
N HIS A 23 27.28 -46.74 -12.41
CA HIS A 23 27.69 -47.63 -11.32
C HIS A 23 27.73 -46.91 -9.96
N LYS A 24 28.19 -45.65 -9.95
CA LYS A 24 28.32 -44.86 -8.72
C LYS A 24 26.96 -44.43 -8.15
N ARG A 25 26.04 -43.98 -9.02
CA ARG A 25 24.73 -43.42 -8.61
C ARG A 25 23.62 -44.47 -8.57
N SER A 26 23.80 -45.58 -9.29
CA SER A 26 22.76 -46.61 -9.49
C SER A 26 21.40 -46.00 -9.87
N PRO A 27 21.34 -45.14 -10.90
CA PRO A 27 20.14 -44.37 -11.19
C PRO A 27 19.04 -45.28 -11.72
N LEU A 28 17.78 -44.99 -11.38
CA LEU A 28 16.62 -45.65 -11.98
C LEU A 28 16.22 -44.97 -13.30
N ILE A 29 16.63 -43.71 -13.48
CA ILE A 29 16.34 -42.86 -14.63
C ILE A 29 17.59 -42.12 -15.14
N LEU A 30 17.74 -42.00 -16.46
CA LEU A 30 18.89 -41.36 -17.10
C LEU A 30 19.06 -39.86 -16.78
N ALA A 31 18.00 -39.11 -16.49
CA ALA A 31 18.09 -37.69 -16.10
C ALA A 31 18.79 -37.44 -14.76
N GLU A 32 19.05 -38.47 -13.95
CA GLU A 32 19.88 -38.35 -12.73
C GLU A 32 21.38 -38.25 -13.03
N ILE A 33 21.78 -38.53 -14.28
CA ILE A 33 23.10 -38.28 -14.82
C ILE A 33 23.03 -36.99 -15.63
N LEU A 34 23.49 -35.89 -15.05
CA LEU A 34 23.44 -34.57 -15.67
C LEU A 34 24.38 -34.49 -16.89
N VAL A 35 23.86 -34.01 -18.02
CA VAL A 35 24.63 -33.74 -19.24
C VAL A 35 24.31 -32.32 -19.69
N SER A 36 25.34 -31.49 -19.83
CA SER A 36 25.15 -30.08 -20.21
C SER A 36 24.72 -29.93 -21.69
N PRO A 37 24.12 -28.78 -22.09
CA PRO A 37 23.75 -28.55 -23.49
C PRO A 37 24.93 -28.66 -24.46
N GLN A 38 26.13 -28.24 -24.04
CA GLN A 38 27.35 -28.33 -24.85
C GLN A 38 27.78 -29.79 -25.05
N GLU A 39 27.71 -30.61 -24.01
CA GLU A 39 27.99 -32.05 -24.11
C GLU A 39 26.94 -32.79 -24.95
N VAL A 40 25.67 -32.36 -24.93
CA VAL A 40 24.62 -32.91 -25.82
C VAL A 40 24.94 -32.61 -27.29
N GLU A 41 25.40 -31.39 -27.59
CA GLU A 41 25.83 -31.02 -28.93
C GLU A 41 27.05 -31.84 -29.38
N GLU A 42 28.05 -32.00 -28.50
CA GLU A 42 29.23 -32.84 -28.75
C GLU A 42 28.83 -34.30 -29.03
N LEU A 43 27.96 -34.89 -28.21
CA LEU A 43 27.42 -36.23 -28.41
C LEU A 43 26.64 -36.34 -29.74
N GLY A 44 25.84 -35.32 -30.08
CA GLY A 44 25.11 -35.26 -31.34
C GLY A 44 26.03 -35.32 -32.56
N GLN A 45 27.10 -34.53 -32.57
CA GLN A 45 28.09 -34.52 -33.66
C GLN A 45 28.84 -35.86 -33.75
N LEU A 46 29.27 -36.42 -32.62
CA LEU A 46 29.99 -37.69 -32.58
C LEU A 46 29.10 -38.87 -33.04
N ILE A 47 27.89 -38.99 -32.52
CA ILE A 47 26.92 -40.04 -32.90
C ILE A 47 26.48 -39.87 -34.36
N GLY A 48 26.24 -38.63 -34.78
CA GLY A 48 25.89 -38.27 -36.15
C GLY A 48 26.94 -38.75 -37.15
N SER A 49 28.22 -38.50 -36.86
CA SER A 49 29.34 -38.97 -37.68
C SER A 49 29.36 -40.51 -37.79
N VAL A 50 29.20 -41.25 -36.68
CA VAL A 50 29.16 -42.73 -36.69
C VAL A 50 28.02 -43.26 -37.57
N LEU A 51 26.86 -42.61 -37.54
CA LEU A 51 25.69 -42.96 -38.35
C LEU A 51 25.88 -42.65 -39.84
N GLN A 52 26.56 -41.55 -40.19
CA GLN A 52 26.90 -41.19 -41.57
C GLN A 52 27.83 -42.23 -42.21
N TYR A 53 28.78 -42.79 -41.46
CA TYR A 53 29.67 -43.87 -41.91
C TYR A 53 29.04 -45.28 -41.90
N GLY A 54 27.73 -45.39 -41.62
CA GLY A 54 27.00 -46.67 -41.66
C GLY A 54 27.34 -47.65 -40.53
N ARG A 55 28.12 -47.26 -39.52
CA ARG A 55 28.59 -48.14 -38.42
C ARG A 55 27.60 -48.27 -37.27
N ARG A 56 26.33 -48.53 -37.61
CA ARG A 56 25.20 -48.63 -36.66
C ARG A 56 25.34 -49.74 -35.62
N LEU A 57 26.19 -50.76 -35.84
CA LEU A 57 26.38 -51.79 -34.82
C LEU A 57 27.13 -51.27 -33.59
N ARG A 58 28.06 -50.32 -33.78
CA ARG A 58 28.87 -49.77 -32.69
C ARG A 58 28.07 -48.96 -31.67
N LEU A 59 27.13 -48.14 -32.12
CA LEU A 59 26.27 -47.36 -31.20
C LEU A 59 25.37 -48.25 -30.33
N ARG A 60 25.09 -49.47 -30.77
CA ARG A 60 24.27 -50.42 -30.01
C ARG A 60 25.09 -51.24 -29.02
N VAL A 61 26.34 -51.58 -29.36
CA VAL A 61 27.17 -52.53 -28.61
C VAL A 61 28.25 -51.81 -27.80
N ASP A 62 28.93 -50.85 -28.41
CA ASP A 62 30.10 -50.18 -27.84
C ASP A 62 29.71 -48.87 -27.14
N TYR A 63 28.68 -48.15 -27.62
CA TYR A 63 28.28 -46.82 -27.09
C TYR A 63 26.79 -46.67 -26.71
N PRO A 64 26.19 -47.63 -25.99
CA PRO A 64 24.77 -47.58 -25.66
C PRO A 64 24.38 -46.44 -24.70
N LEU A 65 25.22 -46.03 -23.74
CA LEU A 65 24.90 -44.95 -22.80
C LEU A 65 25.05 -43.57 -23.44
N CYS A 66 26.12 -43.32 -24.19
CA CYS A 66 26.30 -42.08 -24.95
C CYS A 66 25.10 -41.83 -25.86
N THR A 67 24.65 -42.87 -26.56
CA THR A 67 23.47 -42.79 -27.42
C THR A 67 22.20 -42.52 -26.63
N SER A 68 22.02 -43.17 -25.48
CA SER A 68 20.79 -43.05 -24.68
C SER A 68 20.69 -41.73 -23.91
N LEU A 69 21.79 -41.25 -23.33
CA LEU A 69 21.87 -39.96 -22.65
C LEU A 69 21.72 -38.80 -23.64
N PHE A 70 22.30 -38.90 -24.84
CA PHE A 70 22.05 -37.94 -25.91
C PHE A 70 20.56 -37.84 -26.24
N LEU A 71 19.88 -38.98 -26.45
CA LEU A 71 18.46 -39.00 -26.76
C LEU A 71 17.62 -38.36 -25.64
N VAL A 72 17.92 -38.65 -24.38
CA VAL A 72 17.18 -38.08 -23.24
C VAL A 72 17.45 -36.59 -23.08
N TRP A 73 18.71 -36.15 -22.99
CA TRP A 73 19.04 -34.75 -22.72
C TRP A 73 18.75 -33.82 -23.90
N CYS A 74 18.88 -34.29 -25.15
CA CYS A 74 18.40 -33.55 -26.31
C CYS A 74 16.89 -33.28 -26.21
N THR A 75 16.13 -34.21 -25.63
CA THR A 75 14.68 -34.03 -25.44
C THR A 75 14.35 -33.16 -24.24
N VAL A 76 15.10 -33.25 -23.14
CA VAL A 76 14.95 -32.34 -21.99
C VAL A 76 15.06 -30.88 -22.44
N TYR A 77 16.04 -30.54 -23.27
CA TYR A 77 16.26 -29.16 -23.70
C TYR A 77 15.33 -28.69 -24.83
N ASN A 78 14.98 -29.57 -25.77
CA ASN A 78 14.36 -29.13 -27.03
C ASN A 78 12.94 -29.66 -27.27
N TYR A 79 12.41 -30.55 -26.42
CA TYR A 79 11.07 -31.12 -26.63
C TYR A 79 9.97 -30.09 -26.38
N LYS A 80 9.17 -29.83 -27.42
CA LYS A 80 8.00 -28.95 -27.41
C LYS A 80 6.86 -29.58 -28.22
N GLU A 81 5.65 -29.58 -27.67
CA GLU A 81 4.39 -29.83 -28.41
C GLU A 81 4.36 -31.14 -29.23
N GLY A 82 4.92 -32.22 -28.69
CA GLY A 82 4.92 -33.54 -29.34
C GLY A 82 6.04 -33.75 -30.37
N ASN A 83 6.91 -32.76 -30.58
CA ASN A 83 8.05 -32.86 -31.48
C ASN A 83 9.31 -33.40 -30.78
N LEU A 84 9.50 -34.72 -30.83
CA LEU A 84 10.67 -35.40 -30.26
C LEU A 84 11.84 -35.51 -31.26
N TRP A 85 11.54 -35.98 -32.47
CA TRP A 85 12.56 -36.51 -33.37
C TRP A 85 13.29 -35.44 -34.17
N GLU A 86 12.65 -34.33 -34.51
CA GLU A 86 13.26 -33.29 -35.34
C GLU A 86 14.47 -32.64 -34.66
N PRO A 87 14.43 -32.22 -33.37
CA PRO A 87 15.62 -31.71 -32.68
C PRO A 87 16.76 -32.73 -32.60
N ILE A 88 16.42 -34.01 -32.39
CA ILE A 88 17.40 -35.12 -32.34
C ILE A 88 18.13 -35.24 -33.68
N PHE A 89 17.40 -35.22 -34.79
CA PHE A 89 18.01 -35.36 -36.12
C PHE A 89 18.77 -34.10 -36.56
N ALA A 90 18.32 -32.92 -36.14
CA ALA A 90 19.05 -31.67 -36.33
C ALA A 90 20.43 -31.72 -35.64
N GLN A 91 20.48 -32.14 -34.37
CA GLN A 91 21.73 -32.27 -33.61
C GLN A 91 22.66 -33.38 -34.14
N LEU A 92 22.09 -34.42 -34.76
CA LEU A 92 22.87 -35.47 -35.43
C LEU A 92 23.39 -35.04 -36.83
N GLY A 93 22.96 -33.90 -37.38
CA GLY A 93 23.30 -33.48 -38.74
C GLY A 93 22.80 -34.46 -39.82
N LEU A 94 21.63 -35.05 -39.62
CA LEU A 94 21.06 -36.10 -40.46
C LEU A 94 19.59 -35.84 -40.76
N GLU A 95 19.12 -36.24 -41.95
CA GLU A 95 17.68 -36.24 -42.23
C GLU A 95 16.96 -37.37 -41.46
N GLY A 96 15.83 -37.03 -40.84
CA GLY A 96 15.04 -37.97 -40.06
C GLY A 96 14.16 -38.87 -40.91
N ASP A 97 14.51 -40.15 -41.03
CA ASP A 97 13.66 -41.18 -41.65
C ASP A 97 13.08 -42.18 -40.63
N ASN A 98 11.99 -42.87 -41.00
CA ASN A 98 11.35 -43.84 -40.11
C ASN A 98 12.25 -45.04 -39.76
N LYS A 99 13.23 -45.38 -40.60
CA LYS A 99 14.18 -46.47 -40.33
C LYS A 99 15.18 -46.08 -39.24
N ARG A 100 15.74 -44.86 -39.27
CA ARG A 100 16.65 -44.31 -38.25
C ARG A 100 15.92 -44.08 -36.92
N ARG A 101 14.69 -43.55 -36.94
CA ARG A 101 13.83 -43.42 -35.74
C ARG A 101 13.64 -44.76 -35.02
N ARG A 102 13.26 -45.79 -35.78
CA ARG A 102 13.07 -47.16 -35.25
C ARG A 102 14.37 -47.76 -34.73
N TYR A 103 15.49 -47.50 -35.40
CA TYR A 103 16.79 -47.99 -34.98
C TYR A 103 17.24 -47.33 -33.66
N LEU A 104 17.23 -46.00 -33.55
CA LEU A 104 17.59 -45.27 -32.32
C LEU A 104 16.70 -45.68 -31.15
N GLY A 105 15.39 -45.78 -31.38
CA GLY A 105 14.46 -46.26 -30.36
C GLY A 105 14.74 -47.70 -29.89
N LYS A 106 15.17 -48.60 -30.79
CA LYS A 106 15.58 -49.97 -30.40
C LYS A 106 16.89 -50.00 -29.63
N VAL A 107 17.84 -49.12 -29.96
CA VAL A 107 19.10 -48.98 -29.20
C VAL A 107 18.78 -48.51 -27.79
N PHE A 108 17.90 -47.50 -27.65
CA PHE A 108 17.47 -46.99 -26.35
C PHE A 108 16.84 -48.08 -25.48
N LEU A 109 15.83 -48.80 -25.98
CA LEU A 109 15.17 -49.86 -25.21
C LEU A 109 16.13 -51.00 -24.83
N ALA A 110 17.09 -51.34 -25.69
CA ALA A 110 18.11 -52.34 -25.38
C ALA A 110 19.09 -51.86 -24.30
N ALA A 111 19.42 -50.57 -24.29
CA ALA A 111 20.23 -49.96 -23.25
C ALA A 111 19.50 -49.97 -21.89
N LEU A 112 18.20 -49.63 -21.86
CA LEU A 112 17.41 -49.69 -20.62
C LEU A 112 17.45 -51.08 -19.98
N SER A 113 17.24 -52.12 -20.79
CA SER A 113 17.28 -53.50 -20.29
C SER A 113 18.68 -53.95 -19.87
N HIS A 114 19.73 -53.46 -20.53
CA HIS A 114 21.11 -53.82 -20.21
C HIS A 114 21.59 -53.20 -18.89
N PHE A 115 21.18 -51.96 -18.60
CA PHE A 115 21.61 -51.22 -17.42
C PHE A 115 20.62 -51.26 -16.24
N GLY A 116 19.54 -52.05 -16.33
CA GLY A 116 18.57 -52.20 -15.23
C GLY A 116 17.72 -50.95 -14.96
N LEU A 117 17.54 -50.09 -15.96
CA LEU A 117 16.75 -48.86 -15.86
C LEU A 117 15.25 -49.14 -15.99
N LEU A 118 14.41 -48.22 -15.53
CA LEU A 118 12.94 -48.37 -15.63
C LEU A 118 12.48 -48.55 -17.07
N VAL A 119 11.62 -49.54 -17.32
CA VAL A 119 11.06 -49.82 -18.66
C VAL A 119 9.57 -49.53 -18.67
N THR A 120 9.09 -48.82 -19.69
CA THR A 120 7.66 -48.57 -19.88
C THR A 120 6.92 -49.80 -20.40
N PRO A 121 5.70 -50.12 -19.92
CA PRO A 121 4.89 -51.22 -20.43
C PRO A 121 4.61 -51.11 -21.94
N PRO A 122 4.49 -52.24 -22.69
CA PRO A 122 4.32 -52.24 -24.15
C PRO A 122 3.09 -51.48 -24.65
N ASP A 123 2.04 -51.45 -23.83
CA ASP A 123 0.72 -50.86 -24.16
C ASP A 123 0.60 -49.39 -23.76
N PHE A 124 1.67 -48.81 -23.19
CA PHE A 124 1.65 -47.46 -22.64
C PHE A 124 2.23 -46.41 -23.60
N GLY A 125 1.35 -45.65 -24.27
CA GLY A 125 1.73 -44.52 -25.12
C GLY A 125 2.48 -44.93 -26.40
N LYS A 126 3.42 -44.08 -26.85
CA LYS A 126 4.19 -44.33 -28.09
C LYS A 126 5.46 -45.11 -27.74
N ARG A 127 5.57 -46.34 -28.28
CA ARG A 127 6.65 -47.33 -28.06
C ARG A 127 8.08 -46.81 -27.82
N TYR A 128 8.51 -45.77 -28.51
CA TYR A 128 9.87 -45.21 -28.35
C TYR A 128 9.89 -43.83 -27.69
N MET A 129 8.83 -43.04 -27.84
CA MET A 129 8.80 -41.66 -27.35
C MET A 129 8.47 -41.61 -25.86
N SER A 130 7.51 -42.40 -25.39
CA SER A 130 7.13 -42.45 -23.97
C SER A 130 8.30 -42.83 -23.06
N PRO A 131 9.07 -43.91 -23.34
CA PRO A 131 10.25 -44.24 -22.53
C PRO A 131 11.32 -43.12 -22.53
N ILE A 132 11.64 -42.52 -23.68
CA ILE A 132 12.64 -41.44 -23.75
C ILE A 132 12.20 -40.22 -22.91
N LEU A 133 10.93 -39.82 -23.02
CA LEU A 133 10.39 -38.69 -22.27
C LEU A 133 10.32 -38.96 -20.76
N MET A 134 9.89 -40.16 -20.36
CA MET A 134 9.87 -40.59 -18.95
C MET A 134 11.26 -40.45 -18.32
N HIS A 135 12.30 -40.85 -19.05
CA HIS A 135 13.67 -40.76 -18.57
C HIS A 135 14.23 -39.34 -18.48
N GLY A 136 13.51 -38.32 -18.95
CA GLY A 136 13.87 -36.90 -18.86
C GLY A 136 13.18 -36.14 -17.71
N TYR A 137 12.33 -36.78 -16.92
CA TYR A 137 11.36 -36.18 -15.99
C TYR A 137 10.34 -35.22 -16.64
N ILE A 138 10.78 -34.06 -17.14
CA ILE A 138 9.96 -33.02 -17.80
C ILE A 138 10.87 -32.20 -18.74
N SER A 139 10.39 -31.56 -19.81
CA SER A 139 11.28 -30.71 -20.63
C SER A 139 11.39 -29.28 -20.09
N ASP A 140 12.44 -28.56 -20.44
CA ASP A 140 12.66 -27.15 -20.07
C ASP A 140 11.52 -26.24 -20.56
N TYR A 141 10.82 -26.62 -21.63
CA TYR A 141 9.64 -25.91 -22.12
C TYR A 141 8.45 -26.01 -21.16
N TYR A 142 8.21 -27.19 -20.57
CA TYR A 142 7.09 -27.41 -19.66
C TYR A 142 7.44 -27.13 -18.19
N ALA A 143 8.73 -27.03 -17.85
CA ALA A 143 9.21 -26.82 -16.48
C ALA A 143 8.64 -25.54 -15.81
N PRO A 144 8.53 -24.36 -16.45
CA PRO A 144 7.96 -23.17 -15.82
C PRO A 144 6.51 -23.35 -15.38
N ARG A 145 5.68 -24.00 -16.21
CA ARG A 145 4.28 -24.27 -15.89
C ARG A 145 4.15 -25.25 -14.72
N PHE A 146 4.99 -26.27 -14.71
CA PHE A 146 5.06 -27.22 -13.61
C PHE A 146 5.53 -26.56 -12.30
N LEU A 147 6.50 -25.63 -12.37
CA LEU A 147 6.95 -24.85 -11.22
C LEU A 147 5.87 -23.91 -10.70
N ASN A 148 5.05 -23.30 -11.56
CA ASN A 148 3.88 -22.51 -11.13
C ASN A 148 2.90 -23.37 -10.31
N TYR A 149 2.64 -24.59 -10.78
CA TYR A 149 1.76 -25.54 -10.08
C TYR A 149 2.35 -25.98 -8.73
N LEU A 150 3.63 -26.36 -8.68
CA LEU A 150 4.29 -26.69 -7.41
C LEU A 150 4.38 -25.50 -6.46
N ASN A 151 4.57 -24.29 -6.98
CA ASN A 151 4.54 -23.08 -6.17
C ASN A 151 3.18 -22.85 -5.54
N ALA A 152 2.08 -23.07 -6.29
CA ALA A 152 0.73 -22.98 -5.73
C ALA A 152 0.49 -24.03 -4.62
N ILE A 153 0.97 -25.26 -4.79
CA ILE A 153 0.93 -26.28 -3.74
C ILE A 153 1.74 -25.82 -2.52
N TYR A 154 2.95 -25.32 -2.74
CA TYR A 154 3.86 -24.85 -1.71
C TYR A 154 3.29 -23.66 -0.91
N THR A 155 2.71 -22.67 -1.58
CA THR A 155 2.18 -21.45 -0.94
C THR A 155 0.79 -21.65 -0.33
N SER A 156 -0.12 -22.32 -1.04
CA SER A 156 -1.55 -22.36 -0.68
C SER A 156 -1.92 -23.59 0.15
N TYR A 157 -1.42 -24.78 -0.21
CA TYR A 157 -1.77 -26.03 0.48
C TYR A 157 -0.81 -26.33 1.63
N LEU A 158 0.49 -26.38 1.35
CA LEU A 158 1.53 -26.65 2.34
C LEU A 158 1.82 -25.47 3.25
N GLN A 159 1.44 -24.25 2.85
CA GLN A 159 1.71 -23.02 3.60
C GLN A 159 3.17 -22.93 4.05
N TYR A 160 4.09 -23.21 3.12
CA TYR A 160 5.55 -23.20 3.34
C TYR A 160 6.09 -24.31 4.27
N ASN A 161 5.29 -25.32 4.62
CA ASN A 161 5.73 -26.50 5.37
C ASN A 161 6.11 -27.65 4.42
N VAL A 162 7.40 -28.02 4.40
CA VAL A 162 7.95 -29.12 3.58
C VAL A 162 8.55 -30.25 4.42
N GLU A 163 8.12 -30.37 5.69
CA GLU A 163 8.46 -31.51 6.54
C GLU A 163 7.81 -32.80 6.03
N ASP A 164 8.43 -33.95 6.31
CA ASP A 164 8.04 -35.24 5.74
C ASP A 164 6.57 -35.59 6.05
N GLN A 165 6.08 -35.26 7.25
CA GLN A 165 4.68 -35.46 7.63
C GLN A 165 3.70 -34.63 6.78
N ALA A 166 4.05 -33.39 6.46
CA ALA A 166 3.23 -32.51 5.64
C ALA A 166 3.23 -32.94 4.17
N LEU A 167 4.39 -33.42 3.66
CA LEU A 167 4.51 -33.95 2.32
C LEU A 167 3.76 -35.28 2.14
N GLU A 168 3.68 -36.10 3.20
CA GLU A 168 2.92 -37.35 3.18
C GLU A 168 1.40 -37.11 3.14
N GLY A 169 0.89 -36.17 3.95
CA GLY A 169 -0.53 -35.76 3.90
C GLY A 169 -0.93 -35.09 2.58
N MET A 170 -0.01 -34.37 1.93
CA MET A 170 -0.25 -33.84 0.58
C MET A 170 -0.40 -34.94 -0.48
N TRP A 171 0.35 -36.03 -0.34
CA TRP A 171 0.34 -37.13 -1.31
C TRP A 171 -1.00 -37.85 -1.35
N SER A 172 -1.60 -38.13 -0.18
CA SER A 172 -2.93 -38.73 -0.10
C SER A 172 -4.01 -37.84 -0.71
N ASP A 173 -3.82 -36.52 -0.62
CA ASP A 173 -4.86 -35.55 -0.95
C ASP A 173 -4.82 -35.08 -2.41
N LEU A 174 -3.63 -34.95 -3.03
CA LEU A 174 -3.49 -34.28 -4.33
C LEU A 174 -3.14 -35.18 -5.51
N PHE A 175 -2.63 -36.38 -5.27
CA PHE A 175 -2.06 -37.18 -6.34
C PHE A 175 -2.35 -38.69 -6.22
N ASP A 176 -3.40 -39.08 -5.50
CA ASP A 176 -3.89 -40.45 -5.58
C ASP A 176 -4.56 -40.66 -6.97
N LEU A 177 -3.84 -41.30 -7.88
CA LEU A 177 -4.08 -41.27 -9.33
C LEU A 177 -5.29 -42.08 -9.83
N ASN A 178 -6.14 -42.57 -8.92
CA ASN A 178 -7.24 -43.49 -9.22
C ASN A 178 -8.63 -42.86 -9.33
N GLU A 179 -8.84 -41.58 -8.97
CA GLU A 179 -10.15 -40.96 -9.12
C GLU A 179 -10.06 -39.58 -9.80
N GLU A 180 -10.96 -39.36 -10.76
CA GLU A 180 -10.98 -38.20 -11.64
C GLU A 180 -11.32 -36.91 -10.87
N HIS A 181 -11.03 -35.76 -11.51
CA HIS A 181 -11.15 -34.36 -11.04
C HIS A 181 -12.51 -33.90 -10.44
N LEU A 182 -13.43 -34.81 -10.10
CA LEU A 182 -14.69 -34.56 -9.39
C LEU A 182 -14.50 -34.47 -7.85
N GLN A 183 -13.36 -34.90 -7.30
CA GLN A 183 -13.22 -35.10 -5.85
C GLN A 183 -13.06 -33.83 -4.99
N ILE A 184 -12.36 -32.77 -5.43
CA ILE A 184 -12.06 -31.64 -4.51
C ILE A 184 -13.33 -30.87 -4.15
N GLN A 185 -14.22 -30.61 -5.12
CA GLN A 185 -15.51 -29.98 -4.86
C GLN A 185 -16.41 -30.91 -4.04
N ASP A 186 -16.50 -32.21 -4.36
CA ASP A 186 -17.27 -33.18 -3.58
C ASP A 186 -16.74 -33.33 -2.15
N GLN A 187 -15.43 -33.22 -1.93
CA GLN A 187 -14.80 -33.22 -0.61
C GLN A 187 -15.09 -31.93 0.16
N ILE A 188 -15.03 -30.76 -0.50
CA ILE A 188 -15.45 -29.48 0.09
C ILE A 188 -16.94 -29.57 0.48
N ASP A 189 -17.79 -30.12 -0.38
CA ASP A 189 -19.23 -30.27 -0.14
C ASP A 189 -19.50 -31.27 1.00
N LYS A 190 -18.76 -32.38 1.09
CA LYS A 190 -18.82 -33.31 2.24
C LYS A 190 -18.39 -32.64 3.54
N LEU A 191 -17.28 -31.90 3.53
CA LEU A 191 -16.79 -31.15 4.70
C LEU A 191 -17.80 -30.07 5.12
N MET A 192 -18.43 -29.38 4.17
CA MET A 192 -19.50 -28.43 4.45
C MET A 192 -20.72 -29.11 5.07
N GLN A 193 -21.11 -30.30 4.58
CA GLN A 193 -22.23 -31.06 5.13
C GLN A 193 -21.94 -31.54 6.57
N GLU A 194 -20.74 -32.05 6.83
CA GLU A 194 -20.31 -32.45 8.18
C GLU A 194 -20.22 -31.25 9.12
N GLU A 195 -19.67 -30.12 8.66
CA GLU A 195 -19.61 -28.86 9.41
C GLU A 195 -21.03 -28.38 9.76
N GLN A 196 -21.98 -28.41 8.82
CA GLN A 196 -23.37 -28.03 9.05
C GLN A 196 -24.08 -28.96 10.04
N LEU A 197 -23.80 -30.26 9.98
CA LEU A 197 -24.39 -31.26 10.88
C LEU A 197 -23.88 -31.06 12.32
N LEU A 198 -22.57 -30.84 12.50
CA LEU A 198 -21.97 -30.53 13.79
C LEU A 198 -22.42 -29.16 14.34
N HIS A 199 -22.61 -28.14 13.49
CA HIS A 199 -23.19 -26.87 13.92
C HIS A 199 -24.64 -27.03 14.38
N LYS A 200 -25.40 -27.92 13.74
CA LYS A 200 -26.77 -28.25 14.15
C LYS A 200 -26.78 -29.00 15.49
N GLU A 201 -25.90 -29.97 15.66
CA GLU A 201 -25.72 -30.73 16.90
C GLU A 201 -25.27 -29.82 18.07
N ALA A 202 -24.30 -28.93 17.83
CA ALA A 202 -23.87 -27.91 18.79
C ALA A 202 -25.02 -26.96 19.20
N LYS A 203 -25.90 -26.62 18.24
CA LYS A 203 -27.07 -25.77 18.48
C LYS A 203 -28.21 -26.51 19.19
N GLU A 204 -28.31 -27.82 19.02
CA GLU A 204 -29.27 -28.67 19.73
C GLU A 204 -28.82 -28.93 21.19
N LEU A 205 -27.51 -28.92 21.45
CA LEU A 205 -26.93 -29.05 22.79
C LEU A 205 -27.06 -27.78 23.65
N LEU A 206 -27.14 -26.58 23.05
CA LEU A 206 -27.18 -25.30 23.78
C LEU A 206 -28.44 -24.45 23.49
N SER A 207 -29.22 -24.19 24.55
CA SER A 207 -30.19 -23.08 24.64
C SER A 207 -29.48 -21.85 25.27
N PRO A 208 -29.85 -20.58 24.96
CA PRO A 208 -28.94 -19.44 24.90
C PRO A 208 -28.38 -19.05 26.27
N VAL A 209 -27.19 -19.55 26.59
CA VAL A 209 -26.38 -19.09 27.71
C VAL A 209 -24.96 -18.86 27.18
N GLN A 210 -24.46 -17.64 27.39
CA GLN A 210 -23.19 -17.12 26.88
C GLN A 210 -21.99 -17.81 27.54
N LEU A 211 -21.58 -18.97 27.04
CA LEU A 211 -20.33 -19.62 27.43
C LEU A 211 -19.54 -19.96 26.16
N GLU A 212 -18.78 -18.98 25.66
CA GLU A 212 -17.93 -19.15 24.47
C GLU A 212 -16.63 -19.92 24.77
N GLU A 213 -16.25 -20.03 26.05
CA GLU A 213 -15.01 -20.65 26.56
C GLU A 213 -15.27 -21.53 27.80
N ASP A 214 -14.28 -22.35 28.18
CA ASP A 214 -14.35 -23.18 29.40
C ASP A 214 -14.36 -22.30 30.68
N PRO A 215 -15.47 -22.27 31.44
CA PRO A 215 -15.63 -21.43 32.63
C PRO A 215 -14.93 -22.00 33.88
N ARG A 216 -14.45 -23.25 33.86
CA ARG A 216 -13.78 -23.89 35.01
C ARG A 216 -12.61 -23.09 35.57
N PRO A 217 -11.59 -22.69 34.77
CA PRO A 217 -10.46 -21.89 35.26
C PRO A 217 -10.89 -20.54 35.85
N ILE A 218 -11.91 -19.90 35.28
CA ILE A 218 -12.44 -18.62 35.75
C ILE A 218 -13.15 -18.80 37.11
N ILE A 219 -13.93 -19.86 37.28
CA ILE A 219 -14.62 -20.17 38.55
C ILE A 219 -13.62 -20.41 39.69
N ASP A 220 -12.52 -21.11 39.41
CA ASP A 220 -11.47 -21.39 40.39
C ASP A 220 -10.65 -20.13 40.73
N GLN A 221 -10.34 -19.31 39.73
CA GLN A 221 -9.69 -18.02 39.96
C GLN A 221 -10.56 -17.10 40.84
N LEU A 222 -11.85 -16.97 40.53
CA LEU A 222 -12.79 -16.16 41.31
C LEU A 222 -12.93 -16.66 42.75
N LYS A 223 -12.85 -17.98 42.98
CA LYS A 223 -12.84 -18.55 44.34
C LYS A 223 -11.61 -18.11 45.13
N ASN A 224 -10.42 -18.19 44.53
CA ASN A 224 -9.17 -17.79 45.18
C ASN A 224 -9.15 -16.27 45.47
N GLU A 225 -9.68 -15.45 44.55
CA GLU A 225 -9.81 -14.01 44.73
C GLU A 225 -10.78 -13.64 45.88
N MET A 226 -11.89 -14.39 46.02
CA MET A 226 -12.80 -14.22 47.16
C MET A 226 -12.12 -14.54 48.49
N GLU A 227 -11.40 -15.67 48.59
CA GLU A 227 -10.72 -16.06 49.82
C GLU A 227 -9.67 -15.01 50.23
N LYS A 228 -8.94 -14.45 49.27
CA LYS A 228 -7.98 -13.38 49.52
C LYS A 228 -8.66 -12.07 49.97
N ALA A 229 -9.74 -11.66 49.30
CA ALA A 229 -10.49 -10.47 49.68
C ALA A 229 -11.11 -10.61 51.09
N GLN A 230 -11.55 -11.81 51.47
CA GLN A 230 -12.06 -12.08 52.82
C GLN A 230 -10.97 -11.96 53.89
N GLN A 231 -9.76 -12.48 53.64
CA GLN A 231 -8.63 -12.32 54.56
C GLN A 231 -8.23 -10.85 54.75
N GLU A 232 -8.30 -10.05 53.69
CA GLU A 232 -8.06 -8.60 53.77
C GLU A 232 -9.13 -7.89 54.61
N ILE A 233 -10.42 -8.23 54.43
CA ILE A 233 -11.53 -7.72 55.24
C ILE A 233 -11.28 -8.00 56.73
N ASP A 234 -10.96 -9.25 57.08
CA ASP A 234 -10.74 -9.67 58.47
C ASP A 234 -9.51 -8.97 59.09
N SER A 235 -8.49 -8.68 58.27
CA SER A 235 -7.32 -7.91 58.68
C SER A 235 -7.66 -6.44 58.95
N TYR A 236 -8.38 -5.78 58.04
CA TYR A 236 -8.78 -4.39 58.20
C TYR A 236 -9.73 -4.19 59.37
N GLN A 237 -10.66 -5.12 59.61
CA GLN A 237 -11.55 -5.07 60.78
C GLN A 237 -10.77 -5.14 62.10
N ARG A 238 -9.78 -6.03 62.22
CA ARG A 238 -8.92 -6.11 63.40
C ARG A 238 -8.11 -4.84 63.62
N ARG A 239 -7.54 -4.27 62.55
CA ARG A 239 -6.79 -3.01 62.63
C ARG A 239 -7.68 -1.82 63.03
N LEU A 240 -8.92 -1.78 62.53
CA LEU A 240 -9.87 -0.72 62.86
C LEU A 240 -10.22 -0.72 64.35
N VAL A 241 -10.42 -1.91 64.95
CA VAL A 241 -10.68 -2.05 66.40
C VAL A 241 -9.49 -1.51 67.21
N ALA A 242 -8.26 -1.92 66.87
CA ALA A 242 -7.06 -1.49 67.59
C ALA A 242 -6.84 0.04 67.51
N VAL A 243 -7.05 0.66 66.34
CA VAL A 243 -6.90 2.12 66.18
C VAL A 243 -7.99 2.88 66.96
N ARG A 244 -9.21 2.35 67.03
CA ARG A 244 -10.30 2.95 67.83
C ARG A 244 -10.01 2.90 69.32
N GLU A 245 -9.47 1.78 69.81
CA GLU A 245 -9.01 1.66 71.19
C GLU A 245 -7.89 2.67 71.49
N GLU A 246 -6.90 2.81 70.59
CA GLU A 246 -5.81 3.80 70.75
C GLU A 246 -6.34 5.24 70.77
N ILE A 247 -7.30 5.59 69.90
CA ILE A 247 -7.97 6.91 69.91
C ILE A 247 -8.66 7.14 71.25
N GLN A 248 -9.43 6.16 71.74
CA GLN A 248 -10.20 6.28 72.97
C GLN A 248 -9.28 6.44 74.20
N GLU A 249 -8.19 5.68 74.27
CA GLU A 249 -7.17 5.83 75.32
C GLU A 249 -6.52 7.22 75.29
N LEU A 250 -6.17 7.72 74.09
CA LEU A 250 -5.57 9.05 73.94
C LEU A 250 -6.54 10.18 74.31
N GLU A 251 -7.83 10.04 74.00
CA GLU A 251 -8.87 11.01 74.37
C GLU A 251 -9.06 11.08 75.89
N VAL A 252 -9.03 9.94 76.58
CA VAL A 252 -9.09 9.90 78.06
C VAL A 252 -7.87 10.60 78.67
N LEU A 253 -6.66 10.25 78.20
CA LEU A 253 -5.42 10.88 78.65
C LEU A 253 -5.40 12.39 78.37
N TYR A 254 -5.93 12.82 77.23
CA TYR A 254 -6.05 14.24 76.89
C TYR A 254 -7.04 14.97 77.79
N GLY A 255 -8.16 14.34 78.15
CA GLY A 255 -9.13 14.87 79.11
C GLY A 255 -8.50 15.10 80.48
N GLU A 256 -7.80 14.09 81.03
CA GLU A 256 -7.08 14.20 82.31
C GLU A 256 -5.99 15.29 82.26
N PHE A 257 -5.28 15.40 81.13
CA PHE A 257 -4.28 16.45 80.92
C PHE A 257 -4.90 17.86 80.85
N SER A 258 -6.08 18.01 80.23
CA SER A 258 -6.79 19.29 80.12
C SER A 258 -7.26 19.81 81.48
N GLU A 259 -7.73 18.92 82.36
CA GLU A 259 -8.08 19.25 83.75
C GLU A 259 -6.86 19.72 84.55
N LEU A 260 -5.69 19.11 84.35
CA LEU A 260 -4.43 19.57 84.93
C LEU A 260 -3.96 20.90 84.33
N GLY A 261 -4.11 21.09 83.01
CA GLY A 261 -3.72 22.30 82.29
C GLY A 261 -4.48 23.55 82.73
N THR A 262 -5.78 23.42 83.02
CA THR A 262 -6.59 24.51 83.57
C THR A 262 -6.20 24.88 85.00
N ALA A 263 -5.81 23.90 85.83
CA ALA A 263 -5.26 24.16 87.17
C ALA A 263 -3.85 24.81 87.12
N LEU A 264 -3.02 24.46 86.13
CA LEU A 264 -1.69 25.03 85.91
C LEU A 264 -1.75 26.46 85.33
N ALA A 265 -2.72 26.76 84.47
CA ALA A 265 -2.94 28.11 83.95
C ALA A 265 -3.32 29.12 85.07
N ALA A 266 -4.00 28.65 86.13
CA ALA A 266 -4.31 29.47 87.32
C ALA A 266 -3.05 29.84 88.13
N ILE A 267 -1.96 29.07 88.01
CA ILE A 267 -0.66 29.37 88.66
C ILE A 267 0.08 30.48 87.89
N ASP A 268 0.01 30.51 86.56
CA ASP A 268 0.60 31.59 85.75
C ASP A 268 -0.09 32.95 85.98
N GLU A 269 -1.41 32.96 86.25
CA GLU A 269 -2.15 34.18 86.64
C GLU A 269 -1.66 34.76 87.99
N TYR A 270 -1.22 33.88 88.90
CA TYR A 270 -0.64 34.27 90.20
C TYR A 270 0.82 34.75 90.05
N ALA A 271 1.59 34.16 89.13
CA ALA A 271 2.98 34.54 88.84
C ALA A 271 3.11 35.86 88.07
N ALA A 272 2.11 36.25 87.27
CA ALA A 272 2.10 37.52 86.54
C ALA A 272 2.06 38.79 87.42
N GLN A 273 1.84 38.66 88.73
CA GLN A 273 1.87 39.76 89.70
C GLN A 273 3.27 40.06 90.29
N ALA A 274 4.29 39.24 89.97
CA ALA A 274 5.67 39.46 90.42
C ALA A 274 6.50 40.14 89.30
N GLU A 275 7.03 41.34 89.55
CA GLU A 275 7.95 42.02 88.64
C GLU A 275 9.26 41.22 88.47
N GLY A 276 9.45 40.61 87.31
CA GLY A 276 10.67 39.90 86.92
C GLY A 276 10.55 39.25 85.53
N GLU A 277 11.69 39.12 84.83
CA GLU A 277 11.86 38.67 83.42
C GLU A 277 10.99 37.48 82.96
N PRO A 278 10.70 37.36 81.64
CA PRO A 278 9.78 36.36 81.10
C PRO A 278 10.36 34.95 81.22
N GLN A 279 10.05 34.27 82.31
CA GLN A 279 10.20 32.83 82.42
C GLN A 279 9.08 32.16 81.61
N LEU A 280 9.42 31.07 80.90
CA LEU A 280 8.46 30.23 80.16
C LEU A 280 7.22 29.99 81.03
N ARG A 281 6.07 30.51 80.60
CA ARG A 281 4.80 30.30 81.29
C ARG A 281 4.44 28.81 81.20
N VAL A 282 4.03 28.22 82.30
CA VAL A 282 3.69 26.79 82.36
C VAL A 282 2.55 26.46 81.38
N GLY A 283 1.67 27.43 81.13
CA GLY A 283 0.62 27.40 80.12
C GLY A 283 1.11 27.28 78.68
N ASP A 284 2.28 27.83 78.32
CA ASP A 284 2.82 27.71 76.95
C ASP A 284 3.32 26.27 76.68
N LEU A 285 3.90 25.62 77.70
CA LEU A 285 4.26 24.19 77.65
C LEU A 285 2.99 23.31 77.64
N GLY A 286 1.96 23.69 78.41
CA GLY A 286 0.66 23.04 78.39
C GLY A 286 0.00 23.09 77.01
N ALA A 287 0.03 24.24 76.34
CA ALA A 287 -0.50 24.42 74.99
C ALA A 287 0.28 23.60 73.93
N GLN A 288 1.60 23.49 74.05
CA GLN A 288 2.42 22.65 73.14
C GLN A 288 2.11 21.16 73.28
N VAL A 289 1.94 20.68 74.52
CA VAL A 289 1.55 19.28 74.76
C VAL A 289 0.13 19.03 74.29
N GLY A 290 -0.80 19.97 74.51
CA GLY A 290 -2.17 19.88 73.98
C GLY A 290 -2.20 19.82 72.45
N ALA A 291 -1.43 20.67 71.77
CA ALA A 291 -1.28 20.63 70.32
C ALA A 291 -0.67 19.31 69.80
N ALA A 292 0.21 18.66 70.59
CA ALA A 292 0.75 17.35 70.26
C ALA A 292 -0.31 16.22 70.40
N PHE A 293 -1.18 16.28 71.42
CA PHE A 293 -2.33 15.38 71.56
C PHE A 293 -3.33 15.58 70.40
N ASP A 294 -3.70 16.82 70.09
CA ASP A 294 -4.58 17.15 68.98
C ASP A 294 -4.00 16.68 67.64
N GLY A 295 -2.69 16.88 67.43
CA GLY A 295 -1.98 16.39 66.24
C GLY A 295 -1.97 14.86 66.13
N ARG A 296 -1.77 14.16 67.25
CA ARG A 296 -1.77 12.69 67.28
C ARG A 296 -3.18 12.11 67.08
N LEU A 297 -4.19 12.70 67.71
CA LEU A 297 -5.60 12.34 67.52
C LEU A 297 -6.06 12.60 66.08
N ALA A 298 -5.67 13.72 65.48
CA ALA A 298 -5.95 14.00 64.07
C ALA A 298 -5.30 12.96 63.15
N ALA A 299 -4.05 12.57 63.41
CA ALA A 299 -3.36 11.53 62.65
C ALA A 299 -4.04 10.16 62.78
N LEU A 300 -4.41 9.74 64.00
CA LEU A 300 -5.10 8.47 64.23
C LEU A 300 -6.50 8.45 63.61
N ARG A 301 -7.26 9.56 63.64
CA ARG A 301 -8.57 9.68 62.97
C ARG A 301 -8.46 9.68 61.44
N THR A 302 -7.34 10.12 60.88
CA THR A 302 -7.06 9.97 59.44
C THR A 302 -6.76 8.50 59.11
N ILE A 303 -5.93 7.83 59.92
CA ILE A 303 -5.65 6.39 59.78
C ILE A 303 -6.93 5.55 59.90
N GLU A 304 -7.83 5.90 60.83
CA GLU A 304 -9.13 5.26 60.98
C GLU A 304 -9.95 5.36 59.68
N ARG A 305 -10.10 6.56 59.12
CA ARG A 305 -10.82 6.79 57.86
C ARG A 305 -10.20 6.05 56.67
N GLU A 306 -8.87 5.98 56.60
CA GLU A 306 -8.16 5.23 55.55
C GLU A 306 -8.39 3.72 55.65
N ILE A 307 -8.40 3.17 56.86
CA ILE A 307 -8.71 1.75 57.12
C ILE A 307 -10.18 1.47 56.78
N GLU A 308 -11.12 2.34 57.14
CA GLU A 308 -12.55 2.19 56.80
C GLU A 308 -12.79 2.22 55.28
N ARG A 309 -12.10 3.11 54.56
CA ARG A 309 -12.15 3.17 53.09
C ARG A 309 -11.60 1.90 52.45
N SER A 310 -10.49 1.40 52.96
CA SER A 310 -9.86 0.16 52.48
C SER A 310 -10.75 -1.06 52.77
N LEU A 311 -11.38 -1.11 53.95
CA LEU A 311 -12.33 -2.15 54.34
C LEU A 311 -13.55 -2.20 53.42
N ARG A 312 -14.20 -1.05 53.14
CA ARG A 312 -15.32 -0.96 52.19
C ARG A 312 -14.93 -1.42 50.78
N THR A 313 -13.72 -1.10 50.36
CA THR A 313 -13.20 -1.49 49.03
C THR A 313 -13.04 -3.00 48.92
N SER A 314 -12.42 -3.65 49.92
CA SER A 314 -12.29 -5.11 49.96
C SER A 314 -13.65 -5.82 50.09
N GLN A 315 -14.61 -5.25 50.84
CA GLN A 315 -15.99 -5.76 50.94
C GLN A 315 -16.74 -5.73 49.61
N ASN A 316 -16.66 -4.62 48.86
CA ASN A 316 -17.26 -4.50 47.54
C ASN A 316 -16.62 -5.47 46.55
N ARG A 317 -15.29 -5.62 46.58
CA ARG A 317 -14.57 -6.59 45.75
C ARG A 317 -15.02 -8.03 46.01
N HIS A 318 -15.17 -8.39 47.29
CA HIS A 318 -15.67 -9.71 47.68
C HIS A 318 -17.11 -9.96 47.16
N ALA A 319 -18.00 -8.97 47.28
CA ALA A 319 -19.39 -9.07 46.81
C ALA A 319 -19.49 -9.24 45.28
N VAL A 320 -18.77 -8.43 44.50
CA VAL A 320 -18.77 -8.51 43.03
C VAL A 320 -18.18 -9.84 42.54
N THR A 321 -17.10 -10.31 43.17
CA THR A 321 -16.45 -11.58 42.81
C THR A 321 -17.37 -12.77 43.12
N ARG A 322 -18.11 -12.70 44.24
CA ARG A 322 -19.15 -13.68 44.61
C ARG A 322 -20.27 -13.75 43.58
N ASP A 323 -20.82 -12.60 43.17
CA ASP A 323 -21.93 -12.55 42.21
C ASP A 323 -21.52 -13.10 40.85
N ARG A 324 -20.31 -12.78 40.38
CA ARG A 324 -19.76 -13.34 39.13
C ARG A 324 -19.63 -14.87 39.19
N ARG A 325 -19.09 -15.39 40.29
CA ARG A 325 -18.95 -16.85 40.49
C ARG A 325 -20.31 -17.54 40.57
N VAL A 326 -21.29 -16.95 41.25
CA VAL A 326 -22.66 -17.48 41.36
C VAL A 326 -23.34 -17.49 39.99
N ASN A 327 -23.19 -16.44 39.19
CA ASN A 327 -23.78 -16.38 37.85
C ASN A 327 -23.22 -17.45 36.91
N LEU A 328 -21.90 -17.65 36.89
CA LEU A 328 -21.25 -18.70 36.09
C LEU A 328 -21.64 -20.11 36.56
N MET A 329 -21.69 -20.35 37.87
CA MET A 329 -22.17 -21.61 38.43
C MET A 329 -23.64 -21.87 38.08
N THR A 330 -24.49 -20.84 38.16
CA THR A 330 -25.92 -20.93 37.84
C THR A 330 -26.14 -21.22 36.36
N ALA A 331 -25.33 -20.66 35.47
CA ALA A 331 -25.33 -20.97 34.05
C ALA A 331 -25.06 -22.46 33.79
N ILE A 332 -24.05 -23.05 34.46
CA ILE A 332 -23.72 -24.48 34.34
C ILE A 332 -24.83 -25.37 34.94
N VAL A 333 -25.39 -24.99 36.09
CA VAL A 333 -26.54 -25.70 36.69
C VAL A 333 -27.76 -25.67 35.78
N THR A 334 -28.01 -24.53 35.11
CA THR A 334 -29.13 -24.36 34.18
C THR A 334 -28.94 -25.24 32.94
N LEU A 335 -27.71 -25.31 32.43
CA LEU A 335 -27.29 -26.23 31.35
C LEU A 335 -27.61 -27.69 31.70
N GLY A 336 -27.30 -28.11 32.93
CA GLY A 336 -27.60 -29.44 33.46
C GLY A 336 -29.02 -29.63 34.00
N LYS A 337 -29.99 -28.79 33.62
CA LYS A 337 -31.40 -28.85 34.07
C LYS A 337 -31.56 -28.95 35.60
N GLY A 338 -30.72 -28.23 36.35
CA GLY A 338 -30.72 -28.22 37.81
C GLY A 338 -29.64 -29.09 38.47
N LYS A 339 -28.82 -29.81 37.71
CA LYS A 339 -27.70 -30.62 38.23
C LYS A 339 -26.36 -30.19 37.66
N MET A 340 -25.44 -29.83 38.54
CA MET A 340 -24.11 -29.34 38.17
C MET A 340 -23.28 -30.36 37.36
N SER A 341 -23.34 -31.64 37.73
CA SER A 341 -22.58 -32.70 37.06
C SER A 341 -23.05 -32.97 35.63
N GLU A 342 -24.36 -32.87 35.39
CA GLU A 342 -24.94 -33.00 34.04
C GLU A 342 -24.59 -31.78 33.18
N GLY A 343 -24.52 -30.58 33.79
CA GLY A 343 -24.11 -29.35 33.10
C GLY A 343 -22.65 -29.36 32.64
N TYR A 344 -21.73 -29.90 33.44
CA TYR A 344 -20.33 -30.09 33.03
C TYR A 344 -20.18 -31.11 31.91
N SER A 345 -20.96 -32.20 31.93
CA SER A 345 -20.92 -33.22 30.88
C SER A 345 -21.37 -32.67 29.51
N ILE A 346 -22.45 -31.87 29.49
CA ILE A 346 -22.97 -31.24 28.27
C ILE A 346 -21.96 -30.21 27.73
N LEU A 347 -21.27 -29.50 28.62
CA LEU A 347 -20.24 -28.54 28.26
C LEU A 347 -19.01 -29.20 27.64
N ASP A 348 -18.55 -30.34 28.17
CA ASP A 348 -17.42 -31.09 27.60
C ASP A 348 -17.75 -31.61 26.18
N GLU A 349 -18.96 -32.13 25.98
CA GLU A 349 -19.45 -32.59 24.67
C GLU A 349 -19.52 -31.43 23.65
N TYR A 350 -19.97 -30.25 24.09
CA TYR A 350 -19.98 -29.04 23.26
C TYR A 350 -18.57 -28.59 22.86
N LEU A 351 -17.61 -28.58 23.79
CA LEU A 351 -16.23 -28.18 23.52
C LEU A 351 -15.54 -29.14 22.54
N GLU A 352 -15.81 -30.45 22.62
CA GLU A 352 -15.32 -31.43 21.64
C GLU A 352 -15.90 -31.20 20.24
N ILE A 353 -17.19 -30.91 20.13
CA ILE A 353 -17.84 -30.59 18.85
C ILE A 353 -17.25 -29.29 18.25
N LYS A 354 -17.04 -28.26 19.08
CA LYS A 354 -16.42 -26.99 18.65
C LYS A 354 -15.01 -27.21 18.09
N ALA A 355 -14.18 -28.00 18.78
CA ALA A 355 -12.82 -28.33 18.30
C ALA A 355 -12.85 -29.10 16.97
N LYS A 356 -13.82 -30.02 16.78
CA LYS A 356 -14.01 -30.72 15.50
C LYS A 356 -14.45 -29.77 14.37
N ILE A 357 -15.36 -28.84 14.65
CA ILE A 357 -15.80 -27.81 13.69
C ILE A 357 -14.61 -26.96 13.23
N GLU A 358 -13.77 -26.50 14.16
CA GLU A 358 -12.57 -25.70 13.83
C GLU A 358 -11.57 -26.47 12.96
N SER A 359 -11.34 -27.76 13.26
CA SER A 359 -10.50 -28.64 12.44
C SER A 359 -11.05 -28.83 11.02
N LEU A 360 -12.36 -29.07 10.89
CA LEU A 360 -13.01 -29.24 9.58
C LEU A 360 -13.02 -27.95 8.76
N ALA A 361 -13.27 -26.80 9.39
CA ALA A 361 -13.21 -25.49 8.75
C ALA A 361 -11.81 -25.18 8.21
N LYS A 362 -10.75 -25.54 8.95
CA LYS A 362 -9.36 -25.42 8.49
C LYS A 362 -9.08 -26.28 7.27
N GLN A 363 -9.53 -27.54 7.28
CA GLN A 363 -9.38 -28.46 6.14
C GLN A 363 -10.16 -27.97 4.90
N ARG A 364 -11.38 -27.47 5.08
CA ARG A 364 -12.19 -26.88 4.01
C ARG A 364 -11.48 -25.67 3.39
N GLN A 365 -10.99 -24.75 4.22
CA GLN A 365 -10.29 -23.55 3.76
C GLN A 365 -9.02 -23.87 2.95
N GLN A 366 -8.27 -24.90 3.34
CA GLN A 366 -7.10 -25.38 2.58
C GLN A 366 -7.49 -25.89 1.18
N ARG A 367 -8.59 -26.65 1.08
CA ARG A 367 -9.08 -27.21 -0.19
C ARG A 367 -9.75 -26.15 -1.09
N GLU A 368 -10.49 -25.20 -0.51
CA GLU A 368 -11.08 -24.06 -1.25
C GLU A 368 -10.02 -23.16 -1.89
N ARG A 369 -8.90 -22.90 -1.19
CA ARG A 369 -7.77 -22.12 -1.73
C ARG A 369 -7.13 -22.80 -2.94
N LEU A 370 -7.01 -24.13 -2.93
CA LEU A 370 -6.54 -24.88 -4.10
C LEU A 370 -7.52 -24.78 -5.28
N LEU A 371 -8.82 -24.90 -5.03
CA LEU A 371 -9.85 -24.75 -6.08
C LEU A 371 -9.81 -23.35 -6.73
N SER A 372 -9.60 -22.30 -5.92
CA SER A 372 -9.50 -20.93 -6.42
C SER A 372 -8.28 -20.71 -7.34
N TYR A 373 -7.16 -21.39 -7.09
CA TYR A 373 -5.96 -21.32 -7.92
C TYR A 373 -6.08 -22.11 -9.22
N ASP A 374 -6.84 -23.21 -9.22
CA ASP A 374 -7.11 -24.01 -10.43
C ASP A 374 -7.96 -23.22 -11.46
N GLN A 375 -8.80 -22.29 -10.98
CA GLN A 375 -9.54 -21.34 -11.82
C GLN A 375 -8.61 -20.28 -12.45
N GLU A 376 -7.52 -19.89 -11.79
CA GLU A 376 -6.52 -18.94 -12.30
C GLU A 376 -5.55 -19.57 -13.34
N LEU A 377 -5.27 -20.86 -13.24
CA LEU A 377 -4.36 -21.59 -14.15
C LEU A 377 -5.01 -22.00 -15.49
N GLY A 378 -6.30 -21.71 -15.69
CA GLY A 378 -7.04 -21.89 -16.93
C GLY A 378 -7.26 -23.35 -17.32
N SER A 379 -8.41 -23.92 -16.94
CA SER A 379 -9.05 -25.17 -17.44
C SER A 379 -8.14 -26.34 -17.87
N THR A 380 -6.98 -26.51 -17.24
CA THR A 380 -6.01 -27.52 -17.63
C THR A 380 -5.80 -28.50 -16.49
N SER A 381 -6.34 -29.70 -16.68
CA SER A 381 -6.29 -30.77 -15.67
C SER A 381 -4.87 -31.06 -15.19
N VAL A 382 -4.72 -31.54 -13.95
CA VAL A 382 -3.42 -31.94 -13.35
C VAL A 382 -2.65 -32.90 -14.28
N ARG A 383 -3.37 -33.76 -15.03
CA ARG A 383 -2.79 -34.65 -16.07
C ARG A 383 -2.15 -33.91 -17.24
N GLN A 384 -2.65 -32.73 -17.62
CA GLN A 384 -2.05 -31.90 -18.67
C GLN A 384 -0.80 -31.13 -18.18
N ILE A 385 -0.74 -30.79 -16.89
CA ILE A 385 0.39 -30.07 -16.28
C ILE A 385 1.58 -31.02 -16.00
N LEU A 386 1.30 -32.25 -15.53
CA LEU A 386 2.33 -33.27 -15.30
C LEU A 386 2.98 -33.78 -16.62
N THR A 387 2.41 -33.45 -17.78
CA THR A 387 2.82 -33.91 -19.12
C THR A 387 2.83 -35.44 -19.26
N ALA A 388 2.99 -35.95 -20.49
CA ALA A 388 3.09 -37.40 -20.75
C ALA A 388 4.29 -38.06 -20.04
N SER A 389 5.31 -37.29 -19.65
CA SER A 389 6.55 -37.80 -19.04
C SER A 389 6.38 -38.18 -17.56
N LEU A 390 5.95 -37.24 -16.71
CA LEU A 390 5.74 -37.51 -15.28
C LEU A 390 4.52 -38.41 -15.04
N THR A 391 3.49 -38.35 -15.88
CA THR A 391 2.34 -39.26 -15.80
C THR A 391 2.74 -40.71 -16.08
N THR A 392 3.60 -40.95 -17.07
CA THR A 392 4.17 -42.29 -17.32
C THR A 392 5.04 -42.73 -16.14
N LEU A 393 5.87 -41.83 -15.60
CA LEU A 393 6.73 -42.16 -14.46
C LEU A 393 5.93 -42.54 -13.21
N ALA A 394 4.90 -41.77 -12.87
CA ALA A 394 4.06 -42.01 -11.70
C ALA A 394 3.39 -43.40 -11.73
N GLN A 395 3.07 -43.91 -12.92
CA GLN A 395 2.45 -45.22 -13.10
C GLN A 395 3.45 -46.38 -13.15
N VAL A 396 4.67 -46.13 -13.67
CA VAL A 396 5.73 -47.14 -13.74
C VAL A 396 6.44 -47.31 -12.40
N ASN A 397 6.71 -46.21 -11.69
CA ASN A 397 7.32 -46.22 -10.37
C ASN A 397 6.90 -44.98 -9.56
N GLN A 398 5.93 -45.18 -8.66
CA GLN A 398 5.37 -44.11 -7.83
C GLN A 398 6.43 -43.51 -6.88
N GLN A 399 7.36 -44.31 -6.36
CA GLN A 399 8.37 -43.83 -5.41
C GLN A 399 9.32 -42.81 -6.07
N VAL A 400 9.85 -43.11 -7.25
CA VAL A 400 10.75 -42.19 -7.99
C VAL A 400 10.03 -40.89 -8.37
N PHE A 401 8.73 -40.97 -8.68
CA PHE A 401 7.90 -39.79 -8.90
C PHE A 401 7.75 -38.96 -7.62
N ARG A 402 7.40 -39.60 -6.49
CA ARG A 402 7.24 -38.93 -5.18
C ARG A 402 8.51 -38.20 -4.75
N ASP A 403 9.65 -38.86 -4.89
CA ASP A 403 10.96 -38.30 -4.50
C ASP A 403 11.34 -37.08 -5.35
N PHE A 404 11.01 -37.10 -6.65
CA PHE A 404 11.23 -35.96 -7.55
C PHE A 404 10.35 -34.74 -7.20
N ILE A 405 9.08 -34.95 -6.86
CA ILE A 405 8.19 -33.85 -6.43
C ILE A 405 8.64 -33.29 -5.07
N ALA A 406 8.93 -34.16 -4.10
CA ALA A 406 9.35 -33.76 -2.77
C ALA A 406 10.66 -32.97 -2.81
N SER A 407 11.67 -33.44 -3.55
CA SER A 407 12.92 -32.71 -3.76
C SER A 407 12.71 -31.37 -4.47
N SER A 408 11.83 -31.31 -5.47
CA SER A 408 11.49 -30.05 -6.16
C SER A 408 10.79 -29.03 -5.24
N LEU A 409 9.89 -29.47 -4.36
CA LEU A 409 9.25 -28.60 -3.36
C LEU A 409 10.23 -28.11 -2.29
N ARG A 410 11.14 -28.97 -1.82
CA ARG A 410 12.22 -28.56 -0.90
C ARG A 410 13.20 -27.59 -1.56
N MET A 411 13.42 -27.70 -2.87
CA MET A 411 14.18 -26.72 -3.65
C MET A 411 13.44 -25.39 -3.79
N LEU A 412 12.12 -25.39 -4.00
CA LEU A 412 11.30 -24.18 -3.95
C LEU A 412 11.36 -23.49 -2.58
N ASP A 413 11.33 -24.27 -1.50
CA ASP A 413 11.56 -23.76 -0.14
C ASP A 413 12.95 -23.14 0.01
N SER A 414 13.98 -23.81 -0.51
CA SER A 414 15.37 -23.33 -0.44
C SER A 414 15.56 -22.01 -1.20
N ILE A 415 15.12 -21.92 -2.46
CA ILE A 415 15.27 -20.70 -3.27
C ILE A 415 14.42 -19.54 -2.73
N SER A 416 13.19 -19.81 -2.26
CA SER A 416 12.32 -18.77 -1.66
C SER A 416 12.88 -18.23 -0.34
N ARG A 417 13.62 -19.04 0.44
CA ARG A 417 14.29 -18.62 1.69
C ARG A 417 15.69 -18.01 1.46
N GLY A 418 16.15 -17.92 0.22
CA GLY A 418 17.47 -17.40 -0.15
C GLY A 418 18.64 -18.34 0.17
N LYS A 419 18.38 -19.65 0.25
CA LYS A 419 19.41 -20.70 0.37
C LYS A 419 19.86 -21.17 -1.02
N GLY A 420 21.09 -21.65 -1.14
CA GLY A 420 21.62 -22.18 -2.40
C GLY A 420 20.88 -23.44 -2.84
N LEU A 421 20.75 -23.63 -4.17
CA LEU A 421 20.17 -24.84 -4.76
C LEU A 421 21.23 -25.93 -4.96
N PRO A 422 20.86 -27.22 -4.83
CA PRO A 422 21.76 -28.33 -5.14
C PRO A 422 22.16 -28.29 -6.62
N GLN A 423 23.47 -28.38 -6.91
CA GLN A 423 23.98 -28.34 -8.29
C GLN A 423 23.71 -29.66 -9.04
N ASP A 424 23.54 -30.76 -8.33
CA ASP A 424 23.34 -32.11 -8.89
C ASP A 424 21.87 -32.47 -9.16
N HIS A 425 20.95 -31.49 -9.13
CA HIS A 425 19.52 -31.74 -9.37
C HIS A 425 19.06 -31.21 -10.71
N ARG A 426 18.21 -31.98 -11.40
CA ARG A 426 17.69 -31.65 -12.73
C ARG A 426 16.94 -30.31 -12.78
N MET A 427 16.22 -29.94 -11.71
CA MET A 427 15.36 -28.74 -11.68
C MET A 427 16.14 -27.45 -11.40
N THR A 428 17.44 -27.52 -11.12
CA THR A 428 18.22 -26.36 -10.66
C THR A 428 18.24 -25.22 -11.67
N ALA A 429 18.62 -25.49 -12.92
CA ALA A 429 18.64 -24.46 -13.96
C ALA A 429 17.24 -23.93 -14.33
N PRO A 430 16.21 -24.78 -14.53
CA PRO A 430 14.84 -24.30 -14.74
C PRO A 430 14.30 -23.44 -13.60
N MET A 431 14.56 -23.82 -12.35
CA MET A 431 14.07 -23.10 -11.17
C MET A 431 14.73 -21.73 -10.99
N GLN A 432 16.04 -21.62 -11.27
CA GLN A 432 16.73 -20.33 -11.29
C GLN A 432 16.16 -19.38 -12.35
N ARG A 433 15.93 -19.87 -13.58
CA ARG A 433 15.33 -19.06 -14.65
C ARG A 433 13.90 -18.63 -14.31
N TRP A 434 13.10 -19.55 -13.78
CA TRP A 434 11.72 -19.29 -13.38
C TRP A 434 11.62 -18.26 -12.24
N PHE A 435 12.45 -18.40 -11.20
CA PHE A 435 12.46 -17.46 -10.07
C PHE A 435 12.92 -16.05 -10.48
N ALA A 436 13.88 -15.95 -11.40
CA ALA A 436 14.27 -14.67 -11.99
C ALA A 436 13.11 -14.02 -12.78
N ALA A 437 12.36 -14.81 -13.56
CA ALA A 437 11.24 -14.32 -14.36
C ALA A 437 10.01 -13.88 -13.53
N LEU A 438 9.76 -14.50 -12.36
CA LEU A 438 8.71 -14.03 -11.44
C LEU A 438 8.96 -12.60 -10.94
N GLY A 439 10.22 -12.23 -10.72
CA GLY A 439 10.60 -10.86 -10.37
C GLY A 439 10.22 -9.85 -11.45
N GLU A 440 10.34 -10.22 -12.73
CA GLU A 440 9.96 -9.38 -13.88
C GLU A 440 8.44 -9.29 -14.10
N GLN A 441 7.69 -10.38 -13.85
CA GLN A 441 6.22 -10.39 -14.00
C GLN A 441 5.48 -9.56 -12.94
N GLU A 442 5.97 -9.52 -11.69
CA GLU A 442 5.44 -8.60 -10.67
C GLU A 442 5.65 -7.12 -11.04
N HIS A 443 6.75 -6.80 -11.74
CA HIS A 443 6.97 -5.47 -12.30
C HIS A 443 5.99 -5.14 -13.44
N HIS A 444 5.59 -6.12 -14.25
CA HIS A 444 4.60 -5.96 -15.32
C HIS A 444 3.16 -5.83 -14.80
N ARG A 445 2.74 -6.65 -13.81
CA ARG A 445 1.40 -6.55 -13.20
C ARG A 445 1.19 -5.21 -12.46
N LYS A 446 2.24 -4.67 -11.83
CA LYS A 446 2.21 -3.32 -11.23
C LYS A 446 2.12 -2.20 -12.27
N ARG A 447 2.65 -2.40 -13.48
CA ARG A 447 2.50 -1.46 -14.62
C ARG A 447 1.11 -1.51 -15.26
N GLU A 448 0.43 -2.65 -15.28
CA GLU A 448 -0.91 -2.77 -15.87
C GLU A 448 -2.04 -2.23 -14.98
N GLN A 449 -1.85 -2.18 -13.66
CA GLN A 449 -2.81 -1.57 -12.73
C GLN A 449 -2.70 -0.03 -12.66
N LEU A 450 -1.60 0.53 -13.17
CA LEU A 450 -1.34 1.97 -13.24
C LEU A 450 -1.39 2.44 -14.71
N GLY A 451 -2.60 2.68 -15.22
CA GLY A 451 -2.83 3.63 -16.31
C GLY A 451 -2.91 3.08 -17.73
N ALA A 452 -4.07 3.29 -18.35
CA ALA A 452 -4.23 3.28 -19.79
C ALA A 452 -3.57 4.53 -20.44
N ARG A 453 -2.83 4.28 -21.54
CA ARG A 453 -2.28 5.16 -22.61
C ARG A 453 -0.88 5.77 -22.42
N PRO A 454 -0.19 6.15 -23.52
CA PRO A 454 -0.11 5.58 -24.87
C PRO A 454 1.27 4.95 -25.16
N ARG A 455 1.33 4.12 -26.20
CA ARG A 455 2.55 3.42 -26.64
C ARG A 455 3.63 4.40 -27.09
N ILE A 456 4.82 4.30 -26.49
CA ILE A 456 6.09 4.76 -27.08
C ILE A 456 6.85 3.52 -27.58
N SER A 457 7.47 3.68 -28.73
CA SER A 457 8.08 2.70 -29.63
C SER A 457 9.18 1.84 -29.01
N ALA A 458 9.42 0.69 -29.65
CA ALA A 458 10.17 -0.45 -29.15
C ALA A 458 11.71 -0.40 -29.33
N ASP A 459 12.33 0.77 -29.51
CA ASP A 459 13.75 0.84 -29.95
C ASP A 459 14.78 1.30 -28.90
N ALA A 460 14.42 1.40 -27.62
CA ALA A 460 15.37 1.78 -26.56
C ALA A 460 15.88 0.57 -25.72
N ARG A 461 16.16 -0.59 -26.34
CA ARG A 461 16.55 -1.83 -25.62
C ARG A 461 18.02 -2.22 -25.63
N HIS A 462 18.92 -1.38 -26.13
CA HIS A 462 20.35 -1.68 -26.09
C HIS A 462 21.14 -0.50 -25.54
N GLN A 463 21.29 -0.46 -24.22
CA GLN A 463 22.45 0.06 -23.46
C GLN A 463 22.04 0.31 -22.01
N ALA A 464 22.13 -0.72 -21.16
CA ALA A 464 22.18 -0.55 -19.72
C ALA A 464 23.13 -1.63 -19.17
N GLU A 465 24.26 -1.20 -18.64
CA GLU A 465 25.22 -2.06 -17.95
C GLU A 465 24.66 -2.57 -16.61
N PRO A 466 25.09 -3.75 -16.12
CA PRO A 466 24.54 -4.36 -14.93
C PRO A 466 25.20 -3.78 -13.67
N GLY A 467 24.50 -2.88 -12.98
CA GLY A 467 25.01 -2.23 -11.77
C GLY A 467 23.98 -2.16 -10.63
N ARG A 468 24.25 -2.96 -9.58
CA ARG A 468 23.69 -2.92 -8.21
C ARG A 468 22.18 -3.22 -8.04
N VAL A 469 21.90 -4.49 -7.77
CA VAL A 469 20.65 -4.95 -7.15
C VAL A 469 20.56 -4.38 -5.74
N GLY A 470 19.78 -3.30 -5.57
CA GLY A 470 19.34 -2.85 -4.25
C GLY A 470 18.46 -3.93 -3.63
N ARG A 471 18.84 -4.44 -2.45
CA ARG A 471 18.02 -5.35 -1.65
C ARG A 471 16.63 -4.71 -1.44
N ARG A 472 15.56 -5.34 -1.94
CA ARG A 472 14.19 -4.97 -1.57
C ARG A 472 14.01 -5.24 -0.07
N VAL A 473 13.77 -4.18 0.69
CA VAL A 473 13.41 -4.26 2.11
C VAL A 473 12.01 -4.90 2.21
N PRO A 474 11.78 -5.85 3.13
CA PRO A 474 10.44 -6.40 3.38
C PRO A 474 9.46 -5.26 3.73
N ARG A 475 8.27 -5.26 3.12
CA ARG A 475 7.22 -4.25 3.32
C ARG A 475 6.12 -4.80 4.22
N ILE A 476 5.57 -3.94 5.08
CA ILE A 476 4.29 -4.18 5.77
C ILE A 476 3.17 -3.54 4.93
N ASP A 477 2.19 -4.35 4.52
CA ASP A 477 1.00 -3.88 3.79
C ASP A 477 0.05 -3.10 4.70
N ARG A 478 -0.65 -2.09 4.16
CA ARG A 478 -1.56 -1.13 4.83
C ARG A 478 -2.26 -1.72 6.08
N ILE A 479 -1.71 -1.47 7.27
CA ILE A 479 -2.32 -1.89 8.55
C ILE A 479 -3.06 -0.72 9.18
N ARG A 480 -4.25 -0.98 9.72
CA ARG A 480 -5.01 -0.03 10.53
C ARG A 480 -4.75 -0.30 12.01
N LEU A 481 -4.02 0.59 12.68
CA LEU A 481 -3.81 0.51 14.12
C LEU A 481 -5.04 0.99 14.89
N ARG A 482 -5.24 0.43 16.09
CA ARG A 482 -6.24 0.93 17.04
C ARG A 482 -5.74 2.23 17.68
N PRO A 483 -6.52 3.32 17.66
CA PRO A 483 -6.06 4.61 18.18
C PRO A 483 -5.96 4.59 19.71
N PRO A 484 -5.10 5.42 20.30
CA PRO A 484 -5.02 5.60 21.74
C PRO A 484 -6.19 6.43 22.27
N SER A 485 -6.45 6.35 23.58
CA SER A 485 -7.53 7.06 24.28
C SER A 485 -7.03 7.70 25.57
N LEU A 486 -7.62 8.84 25.95
CA LEU A 486 -7.43 9.44 27.27
C LEU A 486 -8.33 8.74 28.29
N VAL A 487 -7.74 8.32 29.41
CA VAL A 487 -8.43 7.65 30.52
C VAL A 487 -8.00 8.30 31.83
N PHE A 488 -8.93 8.58 32.73
CA PHE A 488 -8.61 9.05 34.07
C PHE A 488 -8.70 7.89 35.08
N ASP A 489 -7.58 7.52 35.70
CA ASP A 489 -7.53 6.51 36.75
C ASP A 489 -7.80 7.19 38.10
N GLY A 490 -9.02 7.07 38.61
CA GLY A 490 -9.42 7.63 39.91
C GLY A 490 -8.71 6.99 41.12
N GLY A 491 -8.18 5.77 40.99
CA GLY A 491 -7.41 5.11 42.04
C GLY A 491 -6.00 5.68 42.16
N ARG A 492 -5.35 5.95 41.02
CA ARG A 492 -4.02 6.59 40.96
C ARG A 492 -4.09 8.12 40.98
N ARG A 493 -5.27 8.71 40.70
CA ARG A 493 -5.51 10.16 40.49
C ARG A 493 -4.69 10.73 39.33
N GLU A 494 -4.58 9.95 38.26
CA GLU A 494 -3.73 10.28 37.12
C GLU A 494 -4.52 10.27 35.82
N LEU A 495 -4.21 11.22 34.94
CA LEU A 495 -4.63 11.17 33.55
C LEU A 495 -3.64 10.29 32.78
N LEU A 496 -4.15 9.25 32.15
CA LEU A 496 -3.41 8.27 31.39
C LEU A 496 -3.73 8.40 29.90
N LEU A 497 -2.70 8.29 29.08
CA LEU A 497 -2.82 8.00 27.67
C LEU A 497 -2.68 6.49 27.46
N VAL A 498 -3.75 5.85 27.00
CA VAL A 498 -3.79 4.39 26.81
C VAL A 498 -3.69 4.06 25.34
N LEU A 499 -2.57 3.45 24.93
CA LEU A 499 -2.45 2.81 23.63
C LEU A 499 -2.93 1.35 23.76
N PRO A 500 -4.04 0.95 23.13
CA PRO A 500 -4.53 -0.42 23.22
C PRO A 500 -3.58 -1.40 22.53
N GLU A 501 -3.75 -2.68 22.84
CA GLU A 501 -2.98 -3.77 22.22
C GLU A 501 -3.06 -3.70 20.69
N GLN A 502 -1.97 -4.04 19.98
CA GLN A 502 -1.94 -4.11 18.52
C GLN A 502 -1.48 -5.49 18.08
N GLN A 503 -2.05 -6.01 17.01
CA GLN A 503 -1.63 -7.27 16.39
C GLN A 503 -1.26 -7.01 14.94
N LEU A 504 0.01 -7.22 14.60
CA LEU A 504 0.60 -6.88 13.29
C LEU A 504 1.26 -8.11 12.68
N LEU A 505 1.21 -8.26 11.36
CA LEU A 505 1.96 -9.31 10.66
C LEU A 505 3.45 -8.96 10.57
N VAL A 506 4.33 -9.91 10.90
CA VAL A 506 5.78 -9.73 10.92
C VAL A 506 6.40 -10.23 9.62
N PRO A 507 7.16 -9.39 8.90
CA PRO A 507 7.93 -9.87 7.76
C PRO A 507 8.97 -10.93 8.19
N PRO A 508 9.20 -11.99 7.41
CA PRO A 508 10.16 -13.03 7.79
C PRO A 508 11.55 -12.45 8.02
N LYS A 509 12.17 -12.79 9.16
CA LYS A 509 13.49 -12.31 9.63
C LYS A 509 13.55 -10.84 10.11
N ALA A 510 12.41 -10.18 10.30
CA ALA A 510 12.35 -8.84 10.89
C ALA A 510 12.67 -8.85 12.40
N VAL A 511 13.59 -7.97 12.83
CA VAL A 511 13.76 -7.63 14.25
C VAL A 511 12.84 -6.44 14.57
N PRO A 512 11.95 -6.52 15.57
CA PRO A 512 11.08 -5.40 15.92
C PRO A 512 11.85 -4.29 16.66
N GLU A 513 12.36 -3.32 15.91
CA GLU A 513 12.74 -2.02 16.46
C GLU A 513 11.50 -1.13 16.45
N ILE A 514 10.75 -1.17 17.56
CA ILE A 514 9.55 -0.36 17.75
C ILE A 514 9.92 0.88 18.54
N GLU A 515 9.75 2.04 17.92
CA GLU A 515 9.88 3.33 18.57
C GLU A 515 8.48 3.84 18.93
N CYS A 516 8.22 4.01 20.22
CA CYS A 516 7.02 4.69 20.71
C CYS A 516 7.46 5.94 21.47
N ALA A 517 6.86 7.07 21.17
CA ALA A 517 7.22 8.33 21.81
C ALA A 517 6.02 9.24 21.94
N VAL A 518 5.94 9.95 23.06
CA VAL A 518 4.94 10.99 23.31
C VAL A 518 5.54 12.33 22.92
N ASP A 519 4.78 13.08 22.13
CA ASP A 519 5.19 14.39 21.65
C ASP A 519 4.57 15.49 22.52
N TYR A 520 5.41 16.40 23.00
CA TYR A 520 5.03 17.58 23.76
C TYR A 520 5.66 18.81 23.10
N GLU A 521 5.09 20.00 23.31
CA GLU A 521 5.69 21.23 22.79
C GLU A 521 7.14 21.43 23.28
N SER A 522 7.40 21.04 24.52
CA SER A 522 8.71 21.08 25.17
C SER A 522 9.70 20.00 24.69
N GLY A 523 9.25 19.01 23.93
CA GLY A 523 10.10 17.95 23.37
C GLY A 523 9.50 16.55 23.44
N ILE A 524 10.24 15.57 22.90
CA ILE A 524 9.77 14.19 22.72
C ILE A 524 10.21 13.31 23.90
N GLU A 525 9.30 12.49 24.42
CA GLU A 525 9.56 11.50 25.47
C GLU A 525 9.39 10.08 24.93
N ASN A 526 10.47 9.31 24.91
CA ASN A 526 10.45 7.93 24.42
C ASN A 526 9.86 6.99 25.48
N VAL A 527 8.90 6.17 25.07
CA VAL A 527 8.21 5.21 25.93
C VAL A 527 8.52 3.79 25.47
N ARG A 528 8.88 2.92 26.42
CA ARG A 528 9.24 1.54 26.11
C ARG A 528 8.00 0.71 25.83
N MET A 529 7.84 0.28 24.58
CA MET A 529 6.77 -0.64 24.18
C MET A 529 7.16 -2.09 24.46
N GLN A 530 6.28 -2.84 25.13
CA GLN A 530 6.43 -4.29 25.27
C GLN A 530 5.82 -5.00 24.07
N TRP A 531 6.54 -5.99 23.55
CA TRP A 531 6.10 -6.72 22.38
C TRP A 531 6.54 -8.18 22.42
N GLN A 532 5.78 -9.03 21.72
CA GLN A 532 6.09 -10.45 21.53
C GLN A 532 5.77 -10.87 20.10
N ILE A 533 6.55 -11.80 19.55
CA ILE A 533 6.26 -12.42 18.26
C ILE A 533 5.73 -13.83 18.50
N GLN A 534 4.53 -14.13 18.01
CA GLN A 534 3.96 -15.48 18.00
C GLN A 534 3.33 -15.74 16.63
N ASN A 535 3.61 -16.89 16.00
CA ASN A 535 3.00 -17.29 14.73
C ASN A 535 3.07 -16.21 13.62
N ASN A 536 4.23 -15.59 13.41
CA ASN A 536 4.43 -14.45 12.47
C ASN A 536 3.55 -13.21 12.76
N HIS A 537 3.04 -13.06 13.99
CA HIS A 537 2.36 -11.86 14.44
C HIS A 537 3.15 -11.18 15.56
N LEU A 538 3.34 -9.88 15.45
CA LEU A 538 3.87 -8.99 16.47
C LEU A 538 2.68 -8.48 17.26
N TYR A 539 2.65 -8.84 18.53
CA TYR A 539 1.69 -8.34 19.50
C TYR A 539 2.37 -7.23 20.28
N LEU A 540 1.89 -6.00 20.10
CA LEU A 540 2.26 -4.86 20.92
C LEU A 540 1.29 -4.82 22.10
N GLN A 541 1.76 -4.99 23.32
CA GLN A 541 0.88 -5.01 24.51
C GLN A 541 0.24 -3.64 24.74
N ALA A 542 -0.90 -3.61 25.44
CA ALA A 542 -1.49 -2.34 25.86
C ALA A 542 -0.49 -1.55 26.73
N LEU A 543 -0.42 -0.24 26.49
CA LEU A 543 0.52 0.66 27.14
C LEU A 543 -0.24 1.81 27.78
N GLU A 544 -0.09 1.97 29.09
CA GLU A 544 -0.60 3.10 29.86
C GLU A 544 0.54 4.10 30.11
N ILE A 545 0.34 5.35 29.69
CA ILE A 545 1.34 6.40 29.80
C ILE A 545 0.78 7.53 30.67
N PRO A 546 1.31 7.76 31.89
CA PRO A 546 0.89 8.87 32.71
C PRO A 546 1.24 10.21 32.07
N ILE A 547 0.24 11.09 31.91
CA ILE A 547 0.46 12.43 31.38
C ILE A 547 0.90 13.33 32.54
N ALA A 548 2.12 13.85 32.46
CA ALA A 548 2.70 14.74 33.47
C ALA A 548 2.84 16.20 33.02
N ARG A 549 2.55 16.50 31.74
CA ARG A 549 2.71 17.84 31.17
C ARG A 549 1.46 18.26 30.39
N ARG A 550 1.13 19.55 30.46
CA ARG A 550 -0.05 20.16 29.82
C ARG A 550 0.11 20.33 28.30
N ASP A 551 1.34 20.47 27.84
CA ASP A 551 1.73 20.80 26.48
C ASP A 551 1.78 19.57 25.55
N LEU A 552 0.96 18.54 25.85
CA LEU A 552 0.84 17.32 25.07
C LEU A 552 0.35 17.63 23.65
N ARG A 553 1.04 17.09 22.64
CA ARG A 553 0.68 17.21 21.21
C ARG A 553 0.19 15.91 20.60
N GLY A 554 0.67 14.77 21.09
CA GLY A 554 0.30 13.49 20.52
C GLY A 554 1.19 12.31 20.92
N LEU A 555 0.98 11.20 20.22
CA LEU A 555 1.71 9.96 20.35
C LEU A 555 2.20 9.51 18.97
N ARG A 556 3.45 9.08 18.89
CA ARG A 556 4.09 8.54 17.69
C ARG A 556 4.45 7.08 17.92
N LEU A 557 4.13 6.23 16.95
CA LEU A 557 4.59 4.85 16.87
C LEU A 557 5.25 4.61 15.51
N ARG A 558 6.46 4.03 15.52
CA ARG A 558 7.21 3.69 14.31
C ARG A 558 7.76 2.28 14.38
N TRP A 559 7.62 1.54 13.29
CA TRP A 559 8.15 0.19 13.10
C TRP A 559 8.31 -0.12 11.59
N PHE A 560 9.52 -0.44 11.11
CA PHE A 560 9.81 -0.59 9.67
C PHE A 560 9.37 0.63 8.84
N ASN A 561 8.50 0.42 7.84
CA ASN A 561 7.89 1.41 6.98
C ASN A 561 6.57 1.98 7.53
N LEU A 562 6.08 1.46 8.67
CA LEU A 562 4.88 1.92 9.36
C LEU A 562 5.25 3.02 10.35
N SER A 563 4.74 4.22 10.14
CA SER A 563 4.80 5.31 11.12
C SER A 563 3.41 5.89 11.31
N GLU A 564 2.91 5.92 12.54
CA GLU A 564 1.60 6.49 12.85
C GLU A 564 1.73 7.56 13.94
N TYR A 565 1.05 8.69 13.72
CA TYR A 565 0.96 9.81 14.65
C TYR A 565 -0.50 10.08 15.01
N TRP A 566 -0.79 10.02 16.31
CA TRP A 566 -2.08 10.39 16.87
C TRP A 566 -1.94 11.76 17.52
N SER A 567 -2.58 12.79 16.96
CA SER A 567 -2.64 14.10 17.60
C SER A 567 -3.60 14.05 18.78
N ILE A 568 -3.11 14.41 19.96
CA ILE A 568 -3.83 14.33 21.23
C ILE A 568 -3.46 15.56 22.03
N GLU A 569 -4.46 16.34 22.41
CA GLU A 569 -4.27 17.48 23.28
C GLU A 569 -5.29 17.46 24.40
N LEU A 570 -4.95 18.15 25.48
CA LEU A 570 -5.82 18.28 26.64
C LEU A 570 -6.78 19.45 26.43
N ASP A 571 -8.07 19.17 26.48
CA ASP A 571 -9.10 20.21 26.45
C ASP A 571 -9.12 20.99 27.78
N GLU A 572 -9.56 22.25 27.71
CA GLU A 572 -9.69 23.13 28.89
C GLU A 572 -10.62 22.53 29.98
N VAL A 573 -11.62 21.74 29.58
CA VAL A 573 -12.49 20.96 30.47
C VAL A 573 -12.72 19.57 29.85
N MET A 574 -12.39 18.50 30.56
CA MET A 574 -12.56 17.11 30.15
C MET A 574 -13.43 16.36 31.16
N VAL A 575 -14.37 15.55 30.69
CA VAL A 575 -15.32 14.83 31.55
C VAL A 575 -15.09 13.33 31.40
N PHE A 576 -14.90 12.62 32.52
CA PHE A 576 -14.70 11.17 32.55
C PHE A 576 -15.78 10.51 33.39
N ASN A 577 -16.30 9.37 32.93
CA ASN A 577 -17.29 8.62 33.70
C ASN A 577 -16.64 7.88 34.90
N ALA A 578 -17.44 7.17 35.70
CA ALA A 578 -16.94 6.41 36.86
C ALA A 578 -15.89 5.32 36.52
N LYS A 579 -15.80 4.87 35.27
CA LYS A 579 -14.78 3.93 34.80
C LYS A 579 -13.51 4.62 34.30
N GLY A 580 -13.48 5.95 34.28
CA GLY A 580 -12.36 6.74 33.78
C GLY A 580 -12.42 7.03 32.27
N GLU A 581 -13.50 6.70 31.57
CA GLU A 581 -13.60 6.87 30.12
C GLU A 581 -14.08 8.30 29.77
N LEU A 582 -13.39 8.97 28.84
CA LEU A 582 -13.72 10.32 28.38
C LEU A 582 -15.13 10.38 27.76
N GLN A 583 -15.90 11.42 28.08
CA GLN A 583 -17.26 11.67 27.62
C GLN A 583 -17.30 12.97 26.81
N GLU A 584 -17.86 12.91 25.60
CA GLU A 584 -18.01 14.07 24.70
C GLU A 584 -19.44 14.66 24.71
N ASP A 585 -20.41 13.96 25.30
CA ASP A 585 -21.80 14.36 25.31
C ASP A 585 -22.06 15.59 26.21
N ARG A 586 -22.89 16.52 25.73
CA ARG A 586 -23.34 17.69 26.51
C ARG A 586 -24.38 17.33 27.59
N GLN A 587 -25.06 16.18 27.44
CA GLN A 587 -26.04 15.67 28.37
C GLN A 587 -25.59 14.30 28.89
N LEU A 588 -25.23 14.24 30.16
CA LEU A 588 -24.62 13.09 30.82
C LEU A 588 -25.67 12.22 31.50
N ASN A 589 -25.35 10.94 31.70
CA ASN A 589 -26.17 10.08 32.56
C ASN A 589 -26.12 10.55 34.02
N ASN A 590 -27.18 10.33 34.81
CA ASN A 590 -27.04 10.47 36.27
C ASN A 590 -25.96 9.50 36.76
N GLY A 591 -25.04 9.98 37.57
CA GLY A 591 -23.91 9.17 38.00
C GLY A 591 -22.75 10.00 38.52
N TYR A 592 -21.65 9.28 38.75
CA TYR A 592 -20.43 9.84 39.27
C TYR A 592 -19.43 10.09 38.14
N TYR A 593 -18.81 11.27 38.15
CA TYR A 593 -17.91 11.74 37.11
C TYR A 593 -16.65 12.36 37.71
N TYR A 594 -15.54 12.23 36.98
CA TYR A 594 -14.32 13.00 37.20
C TYR A 594 -14.26 14.08 36.12
N VAL A 595 -14.24 15.35 36.51
CA VAL A 595 -14.10 16.47 35.57
C VAL A 595 -12.76 17.13 35.79
N LEU A 596 -11.89 17.05 34.79
CA LEU A 596 -10.60 17.74 34.78
C LEU A 596 -10.82 19.10 34.13
N ALA A 597 -10.72 20.17 34.90
CA ALA A 597 -10.81 21.52 34.36
C ALA A 597 -9.52 22.29 34.65
N ASP A 598 -9.11 23.11 33.68
CA ASP A 598 -7.99 24.01 33.87
C ASP A 598 -8.26 24.97 35.05
N THR A 599 -7.23 25.35 35.79
CA THR A 599 -7.33 26.24 36.96
C THR A 599 -7.97 27.60 36.68
N GLU A 600 -8.01 28.05 35.43
CA GLU A 600 -8.72 29.27 35.03
C GLU A 600 -10.25 29.11 34.98
N TRP A 601 -10.73 27.86 34.96
CA TRP A 601 -12.14 27.52 34.95
C TRP A 601 -12.68 27.34 36.37
N ARG A 602 -13.76 28.05 36.66
CA ARG A 602 -14.52 27.97 37.90
C ARG A 602 -15.77 27.14 37.70
N VAL A 603 -16.31 26.60 38.78
CA VAL A 603 -17.49 25.74 38.78
C VAL A 603 -18.47 26.18 39.86
N ASP A 604 -19.76 26.03 39.58
CA ASP A 604 -20.81 26.26 40.58
C ASP A 604 -20.81 25.14 41.64
N ILE A 605 -20.78 25.52 42.92
CA ILE A 605 -20.30 24.71 44.05
C ILE A 605 -21.31 23.61 44.51
N GLY A 606 -22.49 23.51 43.87
CA GLY A 606 -23.63 22.76 44.43
C GLY A 606 -23.57 21.22 44.37
N THR A 607 -22.66 20.62 43.61
CA THR A 607 -22.67 19.18 43.27
C THR A 607 -21.30 18.49 43.34
N ILE A 608 -20.30 19.21 43.85
CA ILE A 608 -18.92 18.73 43.97
C ILE A 608 -18.82 17.86 45.22
N VAL A 609 -18.41 16.60 45.02
CA VAL A 609 -18.15 15.62 46.08
C VAL A 609 -16.75 15.84 46.66
N ASP A 610 -15.76 16.03 45.80
CA ASP A 610 -14.36 16.29 46.15
C ASP A 610 -13.68 17.10 45.04
N SER A 611 -12.60 17.79 45.37
CA SER A 611 -11.76 18.46 44.38
C SER A 611 -10.29 18.44 44.79
N TYR A 612 -9.40 18.09 43.87
CA TYR A 612 -7.96 18.03 44.14
C TYR A 612 -7.13 18.38 42.89
N PRO A 613 -5.89 18.86 43.07
CA PRO A 613 -5.00 19.11 41.94
C PRO A 613 -4.71 17.82 41.18
N CYS A 614 -4.75 17.89 39.86
CA CYS A 614 -4.30 16.82 38.98
C CYS A 614 -2.76 16.78 38.95
N ARG A 615 -2.18 15.63 38.63
CA ARG A 615 -0.74 15.51 38.36
C ARG A 615 -0.32 16.31 37.11
N VAL A 616 -1.25 16.51 36.16
CA VAL A 616 -1.05 17.43 35.04
C VAL A 616 -1.08 18.87 35.57
N PRO A 617 -0.05 19.71 35.33
CA PRO A 617 0.00 21.08 35.78
C PRO A 617 -1.23 21.88 35.33
N ASN A 618 -1.71 22.76 36.22
CA ASN A 618 -2.84 23.67 35.97
C ASN A 618 -4.18 22.98 35.70
N TYR A 619 -4.35 21.70 36.05
CA TYR A 619 -5.65 21.05 36.06
C TYR A 619 -6.10 20.72 37.49
N VAL A 620 -7.38 20.92 37.77
CA VAL A 620 -8.06 20.48 38.98
C VAL A 620 -9.05 19.39 38.58
N VAL A 621 -9.03 18.28 39.33
CA VAL A 621 -10.02 17.21 39.21
C VAL A 621 -11.17 17.56 40.15
N TYR A 622 -12.39 17.60 39.60
CA TYR A 622 -13.63 17.73 40.33
C TYR A 622 -14.37 16.40 40.28
N GLU A 623 -14.59 15.79 41.44
CA GLU A 623 -15.44 14.62 41.56
C GLU A 623 -16.88 15.10 41.71
N LEU A 624 -17.73 14.78 40.74
CA LEU A 624 -19.11 15.24 40.69
C LEU A 624 -20.06 14.05 40.81
N GLN A 625 -21.01 14.15 41.73
CA GLN A 625 -22.19 13.28 41.74
C GLN A 625 -23.34 14.07 41.11
N LEU A 626 -23.63 13.76 39.85
CA LEU A 626 -24.67 14.47 39.10
C LEU A 626 -25.96 13.65 39.11
N ALA A 627 -27.04 14.24 39.63
CA ALA A 627 -28.35 13.64 39.69
C ALA A 627 -29.43 14.71 39.45
N GLU A 628 -30.01 14.77 38.25
CA GLU A 628 -30.92 15.86 37.85
C GLU A 628 -30.35 17.26 38.10
N ALA A 629 -29.06 17.39 37.85
CA ALA A 629 -28.30 18.58 38.18
C ALA A 629 -27.56 19.09 36.96
N GLN A 630 -27.56 20.40 36.82
CA GLN A 630 -26.70 21.09 35.87
C GLN A 630 -25.52 21.68 36.64
N VAL A 631 -24.33 21.53 36.06
CA VAL A 631 -23.10 22.10 36.58
C VAL A 631 -22.50 22.95 35.49
N ARG A 632 -22.31 24.22 35.81
CA ARG A 632 -21.72 25.19 34.91
C ARG A 632 -20.25 25.33 35.26
N PHE A 633 -19.40 25.08 34.27
CA PHE A 633 -18.02 25.51 34.28
C PHE A 633 -17.93 26.81 33.48
N PHE A 634 -17.23 27.80 34.02
CA PHE A 634 -17.08 29.11 33.39
C PHE A 634 -15.68 29.67 33.64
N SER A 635 -15.13 30.35 32.65
CA SER A 635 -13.82 30.98 32.71
C SER A 635 -13.93 32.50 32.80
N ALA A 636 -12.84 33.16 33.19
CA ALA A 636 -12.81 34.62 33.34
C ALA A 636 -12.99 35.39 32.01
N ASP A 637 -12.69 34.75 30.87
CA ASP A 637 -12.91 35.27 29.52
C ASP A 637 -14.36 35.11 29.02
N GLY A 638 -15.26 34.60 29.86
CA GLY A 638 -16.69 34.47 29.56
C GLY A 638 -17.06 33.24 28.73
N LYS A 639 -16.14 32.28 28.52
CA LYS A 639 -16.51 30.98 27.97
C LYS A 639 -17.22 30.15 29.04
N GLU A 640 -18.15 29.33 28.60
CA GLU A 640 -18.95 28.50 29.50
C GLU A 640 -19.14 27.10 28.92
N ARG A 641 -19.08 26.11 29.79
CA ARG A 641 -19.37 24.71 29.50
C ARG A 641 -20.38 24.21 30.52
N LEU A 642 -21.60 23.98 30.04
CA LEU A 642 -22.67 23.41 30.84
C LEU A 642 -22.62 21.88 30.77
N LEU A 643 -22.55 21.24 31.91
CA LEU A 643 -22.70 19.80 32.07
C LEU A 643 -24.07 19.53 32.69
N SER A 644 -24.96 18.92 31.93
CA SER A 644 -26.30 18.60 32.42
C SER A 644 -26.41 17.10 32.62
N ALA A 645 -26.60 16.64 33.86
CA ALA A 645 -26.99 15.25 34.11
C ALA A 645 -28.46 15.19 34.51
N SER A 646 -29.18 14.25 33.93
CA SER A 646 -30.61 14.09 34.20
C SER A 646 -30.98 12.64 34.42
N ARG A 647 -32.01 12.32 35.20
CA ARG A 647 -32.59 10.97 35.31
C ARG A 647 -33.29 10.62 34.00
N TYR A 648 -33.66 11.63 33.21
CA TYR A 648 -34.12 11.53 31.83
C TYR A 648 -33.03 11.14 30.83
N SER A 649 -31.76 11.04 31.26
CA SER A 649 -30.71 10.30 30.54
C SER A 649 -30.95 8.79 30.46
N GLY A 650 -31.96 8.30 31.20
CA GLY A 650 -32.49 6.96 31.03
C GLY A 650 -33.22 6.75 29.71
N ILE A 651 -33.39 7.78 28.88
CA ILE A 651 -34.04 7.72 27.57
C ILE A 651 -33.00 7.83 26.45
N LYS A 652 -32.79 6.77 25.67
CA LYS A 652 -31.88 6.78 24.51
C LYS A 652 -32.55 6.17 23.29
N LEU A 653 -32.35 6.79 22.12
CA LEU A 653 -32.71 6.17 20.86
C LEU A 653 -31.58 5.22 20.45
N GLU A 654 -31.83 3.92 20.53
CA GLU A 654 -30.84 2.90 20.22
C GLU A 654 -31.15 2.17 18.92
N ASN A 655 -30.13 1.49 18.40
CA ASN A 655 -30.23 0.63 17.23
C ASN A 655 -30.63 1.38 15.95
N VAL A 656 -29.99 2.54 15.75
CA VAL A 656 -30.12 3.40 14.57
C VAL A 656 -28.79 3.43 13.82
N TRP A 657 -28.84 3.12 12.52
CA TRP A 657 -27.69 3.17 11.62
C TRP A 657 -27.78 4.41 10.73
N TYR A 658 -27.19 5.50 11.20
CA TYR A 658 -27.09 6.75 10.45
C TYR A 658 -26.12 6.60 9.26
N THR A 659 -26.41 7.32 8.19
CA THR A 659 -25.53 7.52 7.05
C THR A 659 -24.74 8.81 7.32
N PRO A 660 -23.43 8.72 7.64
CA PRO A 660 -22.64 9.90 8.02
C PRO A 660 -22.70 10.99 6.93
N GLY A 661 -22.85 12.24 7.34
CA GLY A 661 -22.85 13.40 6.43
C GLY A 661 -24.12 13.59 5.61
N VAL A 662 -25.17 12.78 5.81
CA VAL A 662 -26.40 12.86 5.02
C VAL A 662 -27.57 13.30 5.88
N THR A 663 -28.21 14.41 5.49
CA THR A 663 -29.36 14.97 6.20
C THR A 663 -30.54 15.25 5.29
N TYR A 664 -31.73 15.26 5.87
CA TYR A 664 -33.00 15.67 5.24
C TYR A 664 -33.60 16.76 6.15
N ASP A 665 -33.70 18.00 5.66
CA ASP A 665 -34.16 19.16 6.46
C ASP A 665 -33.45 19.26 7.84
N GLY A 666 -32.14 18.97 7.88
CA GLY A 666 -31.35 18.94 9.11
C GLY A 666 -31.51 17.69 10.00
N MET A 667 -32.47 16.80 9.69
CA MET A 667 -32.58 15.50 10.36
C MET A 667 -31.58 14.49 9.78
N PRO A 668 -30.88 13.71 10.62
CA PRO A 668 -29.94 12.70 10.14
C PRO A 668 -30.67 11.56 9.42
N VAL A 669 -30.08 11.09 8.31
CA VAL A 669 -30.66 10.02 7.48
C VAL A 669 -30.07 8.67 7.87
N GLY A 670 -30.92 7.69 8.17
CA GLY A 670 -30.52 6.30 8.42
C GLY A 670 -30.99 5.35 7.33
N LYS A 671 -30.30 4.21 7.20
CA LYS A 671 -30.54 3.24 6.11
C LYS A 671 -31.86 2.47 6.24
N GLY A 672 -32.44 2.42 7.43
CA GLY A 672 -33.59 1.56 7.72
C GLY A 672 -33.22 0.07 7.63
N LEU A 673 -33.67 -0.73 8.58
CA LEU A 673 -33.22 -2.12 8.68
C LEU A 673 -33.86 -2.99 7.58
N THR A 674 -33.08 -3.91 7.03
CA THR A 674 -33.56 -5.06 6.24
C THR A 674 -34.32 -6.03 7.16
N LYS A 675 -35.40 -6.65 6.66
CA LYS A 675 -36.21 -7.64 7.39
C LYS A 675 -35.31 -8.64 8.12
N GLY A 676 -35.34 -8.63 9.46
CA GLY A 676 -34.65 -9.59 10.33
C GLY A 676 -33.67 -9.00 11.36
N SER A 677 -33.33 -7.72 11.30
CA SER A 677 -32.52 -7.04 12.33
C SER A 677 -33.39 -6.24 13.31
N LEU A 678 -32.96 -6.16 14.59
CA LEU A 678 -33.64 -5.47 15.70
C LEU A 678 -34.16 -4.09 15.25
N LEU A 679 -35.35 -3.66 15.69
CA LEU A 679 -36.00 -2.39 15.32
C LEU A 679 -35.41 -1.20 16.10
N PRO A 680 -35.47 0.06 15.62
CA PRO A 680 -35.10 1.20 16.45
C PRO A 680 -36.05 1.29 17.63
N TYR A 681 -35.49 1.41 18.83
CA TYR A 681 -36.26 1.46 20.07
C TYR A 681 -35.76 2.59 20.95
N LEU A 682 -36.67 3.10 21.77
CA LEU A 682 -36.30 3.98 22.86
C LEU A 682 -35.95 3.11 24.07
N ALA A 683 -34.68 3.08 24.47
CA ALA A 683 -34.26 2.51 25.75
C ALA A 683 -34.70 3.46 26.86
N VAL A 684 -35.39 2.95 27.88
CA VAL A 684 -36.00 3.72 28.98
C VAL A 684 -35.64 3.07 30.30
N SER A 685 -34.96 3.79 31.20
CA SER A 685 -34.66 3.29 32.55
C SER A 685 -35.94 2.95 33.34
N ARG A 686 -35.98 1.84 34.06
CA ARG A 686 -37.12 1.49 34.94
C ARG A 686 -37.26 2.43 36.12
N THR A 687 -36.15 2.93 36.65
CA THR A 687 -36.18 3.95 37.73
C THR A 687 -36.94 5.21 37.31
N LEU A 688 -36.86 5.58 36.02
CA LEU A 688 -37.60 6.70 35.45
C LEU A 688 -39.11 6.42 35.34
N LEU A 689 -39.50 5.17 35.13
CA LEU A 689 -40.91 4.73 35.09
C LEU A 689 -41.53 4.54 36.49
N GLU A 690 -40.70 4.26 37.49
CA GLU A 690 -41.11 3.91 38.86
C GLU A 690 -41.05 5.10 39.85
N SER A 691 -40.29 6.17 39.56
CA SER A 691 -39.98 7.26 40.51
C SER A 691 -41.08 8.28 40.84
N GLY A 692 -42.33 8.07 40.43
CA GLY A 692 -43.49 8.76 41.00
C GLY A 692 -43.74 10.25 40.66
N GLU A 693 -42.82 11.02 40.07
CA GLU A 693 -43.10 12.34 39.45
C GLU A 693 -41.99 12.77 38.44
N PRO A 694 -42.31 13.55 37.38
CA PRO A 694 -43.61 14.02 36.87
C PRO A 694 -44.14 13.12 35.72
N ASP A 695 -45.43 13.29 35.38
CA ASP A 695 -46.10 12.67 34.23
C ASP A 695 -45.39 13.00 32.90
N LEU A 696 -44.40 12.19 32.53
CA LEU A 696 -43.75 12.30 31.25
C LEU A 696 -44.73 11.97 30.14
N THR A 697 -44.86 12.85 29.17
CA THR A 697 -45.67 12.61 27.98
C THR A 697 -44.76 12.28 26.81
N LEU A 698 -45.01 11.13 26.18
CA LEU A 698 -44.40 10.73 24.92
C LEU A 698 -45.24 11.25 23.76
N GLU A 699 -44.60 11.98 22.86
CA GLU A 699 -45.16 12.33 21.56
C GLU A 699 -44.31 11.70 20.45
N LEU A 700 -44.97 10.95 19.56
CA LEU A 700 -44.34 10.37 18.38
C LEU A 700 -44.94 11.04 17.15
N TYR A 701 -44.08 11.64 16.34
CA TYR A 701 -44.45 12.21 15.05
C TYR A 701 -43.94 11.30 13.94
N HIS A 702 -44.82 10.97 13.00
CA HIS A 702 -44.49 10.20 11.80
C HIS A 702 -44.88 11.02 10.57
N ASN A 703 -43.92 11.31 9.70
CA ASN A 703 -44.11 12.16 8.51
C ASN A 703 -44.71 13.55 8.86
N GLY A 704 -44.30 14.11 9.99
CA GLY A 704 -44.79 15.39 10.51
C GLY A 704 -46.16 15.35 11.20
N ALA A 705 -46.89 14.23 11.12
CA ALA A 705 -48.16 14.06 11.81
C ALA A 705 -47.95 13.43 13.19
N ARG A 706 -48.58 13.98 14.25
CA ARG A 706 -48.54 13.40 15.59
C ARG A 706 -49.35 12.10 15.61
N LEU A 707 -48.66 10.98 15.76
CA LEU A 707 -49.21 9.63 15.72
C LEU A 707 -49.60 9.12 17.11
N HIS A 708 -48.76 9.41 18.10
CA HIS A 708 -49.02 9.05 19.49
C HIS A 708 -48.81 10.25 20.42
N HIS A 709 -49.65 10.33 21.43
CA HIS A 709 -49.58 11.28 22.53
C HIS A 709 -50.15 10.57 23.77
N GLN A 710 -49.29 10.16 24.69
CA GLN A 710 -49.71 9.46 25.90
C GLN A 710 -48.63 9.53 26.98
N GLU A 711 -49.03 9.22 28.21
CA GLU A 711 -48.11 9.06 29.34
C GLU A 711 -47.06 7.98 29.03
N MET A 712 -45.79 8.31 29.27
CA MET A 712 -44.62 7.49 28.94
C MET A 712 -44.67 6.12 29.62
N LYS A 713 -45.13 6.07 30.87
CA LYS A 713 -45.29 4.82 31.62
C LYS A 713 -46.27 3.87 30.95
N LYS A 714 -47.46 4.37 30.61
CA LYS A 714 -48.48 3.61 29.86
C LYS A 714 -47.99 3.19 28.48
N ALA A 715 -47.16 4.01 27.82
CA ALA A 715 -46.55 3.67 26.55
C ALA A 715 -45.64 2.44 26.66
N VAL A 716 -44.75 2.44 27.66
CA VAL A 716 -43.83 1.34 27.90
C VAL A 716 -44.55 0.08 28.37
N GLU A 717 -45.57 0.20 29.24
CA GLU A 717 -46.38 -0.96 29.67
C GLU A 717 -47.11 -1.63 28.50
N ARG A 718 -47.62 -0.83 27.55
CA ARG A 718 -48.44 -1.33 26.44
C ARG A 718 -47.62 -1.83 25.25
N PHE A 719 -46.54 -1.13 24.91
CA PHE A 719 -45.78 -1.36 23.67
C PHE A 719 -44.33 -1.74 23.92
N GLY A 720 -43.84 -1.59 25.15
CA GLY A 720 -42.47 -1.89 25.52
C GLY A 720 -42.21 -3.37 25.80
N ARG A 721 -40.94 -3.69 25.96
CA ARG A 721 -40.41 -5.00 26.35
C ARG A 721 -39.27 -4.80 27.34
N GLU A 722 -39.00 -5.80 28.17
CA GLU A 722 -37.84 -5.76 29.06
C GLU A 722 -36.55 -5.88 28.26
N LEU A 723 -35.63 -4.92 28.42
CA LEU A 723 -34.30 -4.96 27.82
C LEU A 723 -33.30 -5.55 28.84
N THR A 724 -33.36 -5.07 30.07
CA THR A 724 -32.65 -5.58 31.25
C THR A 724 -33.53 -5.42 32.49
N PRO A 725 -33.18 -6.01 33.65
CA PRO A 725 -33.92 -5.77 34.90
C PRO A 725 -34.03 -4.29 35.29
N LEU A 726 -33.15 -3.43 34.75
CA LEU A 726 -33.09 -1.99 35.04
C LEU A 726 -33.60 -1.10 33.89
N ALA A 727 -33.93 -1.65 32.72
CA ALA A 727 -34.34 -0.87 31.55
C ALA A 727 -35.39 -1.59 30.69
N ALA A 728 -36.34 -0.82 30.15
CA ALA A 728 -37.32 -1.26 29.18
C ALA A 728 -37.02 -0.66 27.81
N ALA A 729 -37.32 -1.39 26.74
CA ALA A 729 -37.24 -0.90 25.36
C ALA A 729 -38.65 -0.65 24.84
N LEU A 730 -38.91 0.57 24.37
CA LEU A 730 -40.12 0.93 23.64
C LEU A 730 -39.86 0.83 22.13
N ASP A 731 -40.38 -0.22 21.50
CA ASP A 731 -40.18 -0.43 20.07
C ASP A 731 -40.99 0.61 19.26
N LEU A 732 -40.30 1.59 18.67
CA LEU A 732 -40.95 2.71 17.95
C LEU A 732 -41.74 2.24 16.73
N GLU A 733 -41.34 1.12 16.12
CA GLU A 733 -42.09 0.53 15.00
C GLU A 733 -43.45 -0.03 15.43
N ARG A 734 -43.62 -0.50 16.66
CA ARG A 734 -44.93 -1.00 17.14
C ARG A 734 -45.95 0.12 17.28
N LEU A 735 -45.46 1.35 17.42
CA LEU A 735 -46.27 2.56 17.45
C LEU A 735 -46.64 3.04 16.03
N ILE A 736 -46.02 2.49 14.97
CA ILE A 736 -46.31 2.86 13.58
C ILE A 736 -47.11 1.74 12.91
N PRO A 737 -48.35 2.00 12.42
CA PRO A 737 -49.13 0.99 11.73
C PRO A 737 -48.37 0.38 10.54
N ALA A 738 -48.33 -0.95 10.43
CA ALA A 738 -47.59 -1.65 9.38
C ALA A 738 -47.98 -1.22 7.95
N GLY A 739 -49.23 -0.80 7.73
CA GLY A 739 -49.72 -0.31 6.43
C GLY A 739 -49.28 1.11 6.08
N TRP A 740 -48.68 1.86 7.02
CA TRP A 740 -48.19 3.23 6.82
C TRP A 740 -46.69 3.28 6.54
N ARG A 741 -46.06 2.10 6.46
CA ARG A 741 -44.62 2.00 6.24
C ARG A 741 -44.27 2.28 4.78
N SER A 742 -43.26 3.09 4.56
CA SER A 742 -42.82 3.49 3.22
C SER A 742 -41.30 3.48 3.06
N ASP A 743 -40.85 3.54 1.82
CA ASP A 743 -39.42 3.59 1.50
C ASP A 743 -38.78 4.92 1.94
N PHE A 744 -39.58 5.95 2.24
CA PHE A 744 -39.15 7.18 2.92
C PHE A 744 -40.06 7.47 4.10
N GLU A 745 -39.50 7.74 5.27
CA GLU A 745 -40.24 8.09 6.50
C GLU A 745 -39.44 9.11 7.32
N THR A 746 -40.13 9.97 8.07
CA THR A 746 -39.51 10.78 9.13
C THR A 746 -40.16 10.42 10.45
N ILE A 747 -39.34 10.21 11.47
CA ILE A 747 -39.78 9.84 12.82
C ILE A 747 -39.14 10.85 13.77
N THR A 748 -39.98 11.56 14.53
CA THR A 748 -39.52 12.42 15.61
C THR A 748 -40.14 11.95 16.90
N VAL A 749 -39.30 11.68 17.90
CA VAL A 749 -39.72 11.35 19.26
C VAL A 749 -39.48 12.57 20.12
N GLU A 750 -40.50 13.02 20.81
CA GLU A 750 -40.43 14.07 21.81
C GLU A 750 -40.94 13.51 23.15
N VAL A 751 -40.22 13.80 24.23
CA VAL A 751 -40.67 13.52 25.60
C VAL A 751 -40.71 14.85 26.33
N LYS A 752 -41.86 15.14 26.93
CA LYS A 752 -42.12 16.39 27.65
C LYS A 752 -42.45 16.10 29.10
N ASP A 753 -42.05 16.98 30.00
CA ASP A 753 -42.46 16.91 31.41
C ASP A 753 -43.89 17.44 31.62
N SER A 754 -44.34 17.45 32.87
CA SER A 754 -45.66 17.94 33.26
C SER A 754 -45.87 19.45 33.05
N ARG A 755 -44.80 20.22 32.81
CA ARG A 755 -44.84 21.66 32.51
C ARG A 755 -44.86 21.91 31.00
N GLY A 756 -44.64 20.87 30.19
CA GLY A 756 -44.51 20.94 28.74
C GLY A 756 -43.09 21.23 28.27
N ASP A 757 -42.11 21.24 29.18
CA ASP A 757 -40.71 21.46 28.85
C ASP A 757 -40.13 20.22 28.17
N MET A 758 -39.28 20.42 27.16
CA MET A 758 -38.69 19.32 26.37
C MET A 758 -37.62 18.59 27.18
N VAL A 759 -37.85 17.30 27.43
CA VAL A 759 -36.98 16.42 28.22
C VAL A 759 -36.06 15.59 27.32
N PHE A 760 -36.58 15.12 26.18
CA PHE A 760 -35.83 14.37 25.17
C PHE A 760 -36.41 14.66 23.79
N THR A 761 -35.53 14.86 22.81
CA THR A 761 -35.94 14.93 21.41
C THR A 761 -34.94 14.18 20.53
N ALA A 762 -35.46 13.36 19.62
CA ALA A 762 -34.65 12.69 18.61
C ALA A 762 -35.44 12.58 17.30
N GLY A 763 -34.80 13.00 16.21
CA GLY A 763 -35.34 12.89 14.85
C GLY A 763 -34.50 11.94 14.00
N LEU A 764 -35.17 11.13 13.18
CA LEU A 764 -34.55 10.24 12.21
C LEU A 764 -35.34 10.30 10.89
N CYS A 765 -34.65 10.56 9.80
CA CYS A 765 -35.16 10.28 8.47
C CYS A 765 -34.73 8.86 8.07
N VAL A 766 -35.66 8.04 7.59
CA VAL A 766 -35.36 6.70 7.07
C VAL A 766 -35.57 6.70 5.56
N ALA A 767 -34.49 6.57 4.81
CA ALA A 767 -34.50 6.48 3.35
C ALA A 767 -34.05 5.08 2.91
N ARG A 768 -35.01 4.16 2.76
CA ARG A 768 -34.76 2.77 2.39
C ARG A 768 -34.34 2.67 0.93
N LYS A 769 -33.44 1.74 0.64
CA LYS A 769 -32.95 1.44 -0.72
C LYS A 769 -32.19 2.60 -1.39
N MET A 770 -31.82 3.63 -0.64
CA MET A 770 -30.88 4.67 -1.06
C MET A 770 -29.52 4.36 -0.46
N TYR A 771 -28.50 4.17 -1.31
CA TYR A 771 -27.13 3.93 -0.86
C TYR A 771 -26.19 4.96 -1.46
N ILE A 772 -25.39 5.60 -0.61
CA ILE A 772 -24.44 6.63 -1.00
C ILE A 772 -23.03 6.09 -0.81
N ARG A 773 -22.19 6.30 -1.83
CA ARG A 773 -20.75 6.05 -1.82
C ARG A 773 -20.04 7.29 -2.36
N HIS A 774 -18.87 7.58 -1.84
CA HIS A 774 -18.00 8.63 -2.35
C HIS A 774 -16.84 7.97 -3.11
N ASP A 775 -16.63 8.40 -4.35
CA ASP A 775 -15.47 8.03 -5.16
C ASP A 775 -14.64 9.30 -5.43
N ASP A 776 -13.48 9.14 -6.06
CA ASP A 776 -12.58 10.25 -6.35
C ASP A 776 -13.25 11.28 -7.26
N GLY A 777 -13.55 12.46 -6.70
CA GLY A 777 -14.21 13.56 -7.40
C GLY A 777 -15.72 13.38 -7.69
N GLU A 778 -16.39 12.35 -7.16
CA GLU A 778 -17.82 12.15 -7.39
C GLU A 778 -18.57 11.41 -6.27
N ILE A 779 -19.87 11.69 -6.14
CA ILE A 779 -20.80 10.92 -5.29
C ILE A 779 -21.60 9.96 -6.16
N ARG A 780 -21.59 8.67 -5.79
CA ARG A 780 -22.45 7.65 -6.39
C ARG A 780 -23.63 7.33 -5.49
N ILE A 781 -24.83 7.55 -6.01
CA ILE A 781 -26.10 7.24 -5.34
C ILE A 781 -26.78 6.08 -6.07
N SER A 782 -26.88 4.94 -5.40
CA SER A 782 -27.57 3.75 -5.91
C SER A 782 -29.05 3.80 -5.55
N LEU A 783 -29.92 3.70 -6.56
CA LEU A 783 -31.37 3.78 -6.41
C LEU A 783 -32.06 2.66 -7.22
N PRO A 784 -33.24 2.16 -6.78
CA PRO A 784 -34.05 1.25 -7.58
C PRO A 784 -34.47 1.87 -8.92
N ALA A 785 -34.73 1.03 -9.94
CA ALA A 785 -35.08 1.51 -11.27
C ALA A 785 -36.35 2.37 -11.34
N THR A 786 -37.26 2.21 -10.38
CA THR A 786 -38.52 2.98 -10.28
C THR A 786 -38.33 4.36 -9.62
N TYR A 787 -37.12 4.70 -9.18
CA TYR A 787 -36.81 5.95 -8.49
C TYR A 787 -36.08 6.86 -9.47
N SER A 788 -36.26 8.16 -9.29
CA SER A 788 -35.60 9.19 -10.11
C SER A 788 -34.80 10.11 -9.22
N LEU A 789 -33.64 10.54 -9.69
CA LEU A 789 -32.81 11.54 -9.04
C LEU A 789 -32.69 12.75 -9.95
N GLN A 790 -32.82 13.94 -9.38
CA GLN A 790 -32.67 15.21 -10.06
C GLN A 790 -31.51 15.99 -9.43
N HIS A 791 -30.48 16.21 -10.24
CA HIS A 791 -29.33 17.06 -9.92
C HIS A 791 -28.74 17.60 -11.24
N PRO A 792 -28.29 18.88 -11.32
CA PRO A 792 -27.82 19.47 -12.58
C PRO A 792 -26.65 18.74 -13.22
N LYS A 793 -25.74 18.18 -12.40
CA LYS A 793 -24.52 17.49 -12.85
C LYS A 793 -24.65 15.96 -12.88
N ALA A 794 -25.81 15.39 -12.51
CA ALA A 794 -25.95 13.93 -12.39
C ALA A 794 -25.91 13.20 -13.73
N ARG A 795 -25.17 12.09 -13.77
CA ARG A 795 -25.12 11.13 -14.88
C ARG A 795 -25.59 9.77 -14.39
N ARG A 796 -26.34 9.03 -15.20
CA ARG A 796 -26.86 7.71 -14.83
C ARG A 796 -26.03 6.60 -15.45
N GLU A 797 -25.45 5.75 -14.61
CA GLU A 797 -24.72 4.54 -14.98
C GLU A 797 -25.47 3.31 -14.44
N GLY A 798 -26.30 2.70 -15.28
CA GLY A 798 -27.14 1.56 -14.89
C GLY A 798 -28.12 1.89 -13.75
N LYS A 799 -27.88 1.33 -12.56
CA LYS A 799 -28.69 1.55 -11.33
C LYS A 799 -28.13 2.66 -10.41
N GLN A 800 -27.08 3.36 -10.84
CA GLN A 800 -26.39 4.37 -10.05
C GLN A 800 -26.47 5.74 -10.73
N TYR A 801 -26.55 6.78 -9.92
CA TYR A 801 -26.38 8.16 -10.34
C TYR A 801 -25.03 8.65 -9.84
N CYS A 802 -24.17 9.14 -10.74
CA CYS A 802 -22.87 9.71 -10.44
C CYS A 802 -22.99 11.24 -10.49
N ILE A 803 -22.57 11.92 -9.44
CA ILE A 803 -22.61 13.37 -9.29
C ILE A 803 -21.18 13.86 -9.08
N PRO A 804 -20.58 14.57 -10.05
CA PRO A 804 -19.28 15.21 -9.86
C PRO A 804 -19.35 16.22 -8.72
N THR A 805 -18.38 16.18 -7.81
CA THR A 805 -18.32 17.04 -6.63
C THR A 805 -17.25 18.10 -6.75
N ASP A 806 -17.66 19.37 -6.73
CA ASP A 806 -16.75 20.53 -6.64
C ASP A 806 -16.91 21.26 -5.29
N ASP A 807 -18.04 21.04 -4.61
CA ASP A 807 -18.45 21.75 -3.40
C ASP A 807 -18.28 20.89 -2.13
N ARG A 808 -18.25 21.55 -0.97
CA ARG A 808 -18.17 20.87 0.35
C ARG A 808 -19.47 20.16 0.74
N GLN A 809 -20.57 20.47 0.08
CA GLN A 809 -21.89 19.91 0.32
C GLN A 809 -22.68 19.92 -1.00
N GLU A 810 -23.41 18.84 -1.27
CA GLU A 810 -24.24 18.66 -2.47
C GLU A 810 -25.70 18.47 -2.07
N GLU A 811 -26.60 19.14 -2.79
CA GLU A 811 -28.06 19.08 -2.57
C GLU A 811 -28.73 18.24 -3.66
N VAL A 812 -29.32 17.11 -3.29
CA VAL A 812 -29.86 16.14 -4.24
C VAL A 812 -31.36 15.94 -4.04
N ARG A 813 -32.14 15.94 -5.12
CA ARG A 813 -33.57 15.62 -5.06
C ARG A 813 -33.83 14.19 -5.52
N VAL A 814 -34.48 13.37 -4.69
CA VAL A 814 -34.84 11.99 -5.01
C VAL A 814 -36.36 11.83 -5.00
N PHE A 815 -36.91 11.23 -6.05
CA PHE A 815 -38.31 10.88 -6.17
C PHE A 815 -38.56 9.45 -5.66
N PHE A 816 -39.37 9.35 -4.61
CA PHE A 816 -39.84 8.07 -4.08
C PHE A 816 -41.26 7.79 -4.60
N PRO A 817 -41.51 6.62 -5.24
CA PRO A 817 -42.84 6.24 -5.70
C PRO A 817 -43.88 6.32 -4.57
N ARG A 818 -45.06 6.90 -4.86
CA ARG A 818 -46.18 7.12 -3.92
C ARG A 818 -45.94 8.16 -2.81
N ILE A 819 -44.75 8.76 -2.73
CA ILE A 819 -44.39 9.76 -1.71
C ILE A 819 -44.09 11.11 -2.37
N GLY A 820 -43.32 11.12 -3.45
CA GLY A 820 -42.92 12.33 -4.18
C GLY A 820 -41.44 12.68 -4.04
N TRP A 821 -41.11 13.92 -4.41
CA TRP A 821 -39.75 14.45 -4.39
C TRP A 821 -39.31 14.84 -2.97
N LYS A 822 -38.09 14.46 -2.59
CA LYS A 822 -37.45 14.77 -1.30
C LYS A 822 -36.03 15.30 -1.53
N ASN A 823 -35.61 16.28 -0.74
CA ASN A 823 -34.32 16.95 -0.87
C ASN A 823 -33.37 16.43 0.22
N PHE A 824 -32.16 16.04 -0.16
CA PHE A 824 -31.13 15.57 0.74
C PHE A 824 -29.90 16.44 0.61
N SER A 825 -29.33 16.80 1.76
CA SER A 825 -28.03 17.44 1.88
C SER A 825 -26.99 16.35 2.13
N ILE A 826 -25.92 16.32 1.33
CA ILE A 826 -24.84 15.35 1.41
C ILE A 826 -23.53 16.12 1.58
N GLU A 827 -22.88 15.97 2.74
CA GLU A 827 -21.55 16.51 3.01
C GLU A 827 -20.49 15.74 2.20
N VAL A 828 -19.60 16.46 1.52
CA VAL A 828 -18.56 15.87 0.66
C VAL A 828 -17.26 15.72 1.48
N PRO A 829 -16.75 14.50 1.69
CA PRO A 829 -15.45 14.27 2.30
C PRO A 829 -14.32 14.74 1.38
N GLY A 830 -13.27 15.32 1.97
CA GLY A 830 -12.13 15.85 1.23
C GLY A 830 -11.41 16.95 1.99
N GLY A 831 -10.43 17.59 1.36
CA GLY A 831 -9.66 18.66 1.99
C GLY A 831 -8.74 19.40 1.04
N HIS A 832 -8.21 20.52 1.52
CA HIS A 832 -7.19 21.29 0.82
C HIS A 832 -5.80 20.89 1.32
N THR A 833 -4.86 20.76 0.39
CA THR A 833 -3.47 20.42 0.67
C THR A 833 -2.58 21.60 0.29
N GLN A 834 -1.67 21.97 1.18
CA GLN A 834 -0.77 23.10 1.00
C GLN A 834 0.66 22.70 1.40
N LEU A 835 1.62 22.85 0.49
CA LEU A 835 3.04 22.66 0.75
C LEU A 835 3.63 24.00 1.25
N PHE A 836 4.40 23.99 2.32
CA PHE A 836 5.02 25.19 2.86
C PHE A 836 6.36 24.89 3.53
N THR A 837 7.23 25.89 3.60
CA THR A 837 8.53 25.78 4.30
C THR A 837 8.37 26.04 5.80
N GLN A 838 9.34 25.63 6.63
CA GLN A 838 9.36 25.95 8.06
C GLN A 838 9.22 27.46 8.37
N GLY A 839 9.66 28.33 7.44
CA GLY A 839 9.49 29.78 7.53
C GLY A 839 8.09 30.31 7.13
N GLY A 840 7.16 29.42 6.78
CA GLY A 840 5.78 29.75 6.40
C GLY A 840 5.57 30.15 4.94
N GLN A 841 6.59 30.05 4.07
CA GLN A 841 6.44 30.35 2.65
C GLN A 841 5.75 29.19 1.92
N ASN A 842 4.68 29.51 1.19
CA ASN A 842 3.95 28.53 0.37
C ASN A 842 4.75 28.10 -0.85
N ILE A 843 4.68 26.82 -1.16
CA ILE A 843 5.28 26.19 -2.32
C ILE A 843 4.15 25.56 -3.13
N GLU A 844 4.20 25.73 -4.44
CA GLU A 844 3.23 25.12 -5.35
C GLU A 844 3.47 23.60 -5.44
N ALA A 845 2.39 22.82 -5.37
CA ALA A 845 2.44 21.37 -5.51
C ALA A 845 1.80 20.94 -6.85
N PRO A 846 2.33 19.90 -7.54
CA PRO A 846 3.47 19.07 -7.13
C PRO A 846 4.81 19.79 -7.32
N LEU A 847 5.68 19.73 -6.31
CA LEU A 847 7.05 20.24 -6.40
C LEU A 847 7.93 19.23 -7.14
N ALA A 848 8.54 19.60 -8.26
CA ALA A 848 9.48 18.73 -8.97
C ALA A 848 10.92 18.92 -8.45
N ILE A 849 11.58 17.82 -8.09
CA ILE A 849 12.97 17.81 -7.61
C ILE A 849 13.81 16.69 -8.24
N LEU A 850 15.12 16.86 -8.19
CA LEU A 850 16.13 15.83 -8.48
C LEU A 850 16.66 15.19 -7.18
N PRO A 851 17.28 13.99 -7.22
CA PRO A 851 17.89 13.35 -6.05
C PRO A 851 18.88 14.24 -5.30
N SER A 852 19.68 15.02 -6.03
CA SER A 852 20.61 16.02 -5.48
C SER A 852 19.92 17.13 -4.66
N GLN A 853 18.64 17.37 -4.93
CA GLN A 853 17.81 18.38 -4.26
C GLN A 853 16.96 17.80 -3.12
N SER A 854 17.15 16.54 -2.73
CA SER A 854 16.34 15.90 -1.68
C SER A 854 16.43 16.61 -0.31
N HIS A 855 17.51 17.35 -0.06
CA HIS A 855 17.69 18.19 1.13
C HIS A 855 16.61 19.27 1.28
N LEU A 856 15.95 19.70 0.20
CA LEU A 856 14.83 20.65 0.28
C LEU A 856 13.67 20.09 1.12
N LEU A 857 13.49 18.77 1.14
CA LEU A 857 12.44 18.09 1.91
C LEU A 857 12.63 18.23 3.43
N GLU A 858 13.85 18.50 3.90
CA GLU A 858 14.15 18.65 5.33
C GLU A 858 13.44 19.85 5.96
N ASN A 859 13.19 20.89 5.16
CA ASN A 859 12.54 22.13 5.61
C ASN A 859 11.08 22.25 5.12
N LEU A 860 10.52 21.21 4.51
CA LEU A 860 9.19 21.22 3.91
C LEU A 860 8.15 20.51 4.79
N TRP A 861 6.96 21.10 4.80
CA TRP A 861 5.79 20.63 5.52
C TRP A 861 4.58 20.62 4.59
N VAL A 862 3.65 19.74 4.88
CA VAL A 862 2.34 19.64 4.24
C VAL A 862 1.26 19.91 5.25
N ARG A 863 0.39 20.85 4.94
CA ARG A 863 -0.84 21.08 5.68
C ARG A 863 -2.01 20.49 4.91
N PHE A 864 -2.71 19.57 5.53
CA PHE A 864 -3.99 19.09 5.04
C PHE A 864 -5.11 19.62 5.92
N THR A 865 -6.08 20.30 5.30
CA THR A 865 -7.27 20.82 5.99
C THR A 865 -8.52 20.15 5.41
N ALA A 866 -9.11 19.23 6.17
CA ALA A 866 -10.36 18.58 5.81
C ALA A 866 -11.52 19.59 5.74
N ALA A 867 -12.33 19.46 4.70
CA ALA A 867 -13.55 20.23 4.50
C ALA A 867 -14.67 19.79 5.45
N SER A 868 -14.63 18.54 5.92
CA SER A 868 -15.64 17.90 6.76
C SER A 868 -15.03 16.98 7.81
N ARG A 869 -15.80 16.66 8.86
CA ARG A 869 -15.41 15.66 9.88
C ARG A 869 -15.46 14.23 9.36
N LEU A 870 -15.94 14.03 8.13
CA LEU A 870 -16.01 12.72 7.50
C LEU A 870 -14.62 12.20 7.12
N VAL A 871 -13.61 13.07 6.99
CA VAL A 871 -12.22 12.65 6.81
C VAL A 871 -11.65 12.22 8.16
N ARG A 872 -11.20 10.96 8.24
CA ARG A 872 -10.73 10.36 9.48
C ARG A 872 -9.21 10.37 9.59
N ARG A 873 -8.52 10.11 8.48
CA ARG A 873 -7.07 9.91 8.45
C ARG A 873 -6.46 10.51 7.20
N VAL A 874 -5.25 11.03 7.34
CA VAL A 874 -4.36 11.42 6.25
C VAL A 874 -3.14 10.52 6.28
N ARG A 875 -2.60 10.16 5.13
CA ARG A 875 -1.38 9.41 4.97
C ARG A 875 -0.49 10.15 3.98
N VAL A 876 0.81 10.10 4.21
CA VAL A 876 1.82 10.59 3.28
C VAL A 876 2.78 9.45 3.03
N ALA A 877 2.88 9.01 1.77
CA ALA A 877 3.68 7.85 1.39
C ALA A 877 4.43 8.13 0.09
N ASP A 878 5.53 7.41 -0.14
CA ASP A 878 6.16 7.45 -1.46
C ASP A 878 5.45 6.51 -2.44
N SER A 879 5.51 6.83 -3.73
CA SER A 879 4.91 6.04 -4.81
C SER A 879 5.46 4.62 -4.92
N ASN A 880 6.65 4.35 -4.38
CA ASN A 880 7.26 3.02 -4.34
C ASN A 880 6.90 2.25 -3.05
N GLY A 881 6.17 2.88 -2.11
CA GLY A 881 5.67 2.29 -0.88
C GLY A 881 6.76 1.90 0.13
N ARG A 882 7.90 2.59 0.13
CA ARG A 882 9.03 2.38 1.04
C ARG A 882 8.83 3.03 2.42
N LEU A 883 8.08 4.12 2.49
CA LEU A 883 7.72 4.86 3.69
C LEU A 883 6.24 5.24 3.62
N ASP A 884 5.50 4.94 4.69
CA ASP A 884 4.08 5.28 4.85
C ASP A 884 3.86 5.93 6.22
N LEU A 885 3.55 7.21 6.20
CA LEU A 885 3.32 8.02 7.40
C LEU A 885 1.82 8.29 7.55
N GLY A 886 1.19 7.72 8.58
CA GLY A 886 -0.21 7.96 8.90
C GLY A 886 -0.42 9.01 9.98
N PHE A 887 -1.40 9.88 9.77
CA PHE A 887 -1.73 10.98 10.67
C PHE A 887 -3.24 11.09 10.89
N ASN A 888 -3.63 11.36 12.12
CA ASN A 888 -5.02 11.69 12.47
C ASN A 888 -5.20 13.21 12.43
N LEU A 889 -6.41 13.65 12.08
CA LEU A 889 -6.71 15.08 12.00
C LEU A 889 -7.08 15.64 13.37
N ARG A 890 -6.57 16.84 13.66
CA ARG A 890 -6.98 17.64 14.81
C ARG A 890 -7.73 18.86 14.31
N ARG A 891 -8.95 19.09 14.81
CA ARG A 891 -9.80 20.22 14.36
C ARG A 891 -9.91 20.29 12.83
N ASN A 892 -10.05 19.14 12.17
CA ASN A 892 -10.06 18.98 10.71
C ASN A 892 -8.76 19.39 10.01
N GLN A 893 -7.62 19.44 10.69
CA GLN A 893 -6.34 19.80 10.08
C GLN A 893 -5.19 18.91 10.57
N VAL A 894 -4.17 18.74 9.75
CA VAL A 894 -2.88 18.18 10.18
C VAL A 894 -1.72 18.78 9.40
N ASP A 895 -0.61 19.04 10.10
CA ASP A 895 0.63 19.52 9.52
C ASP A 895 1.68 18.38 9.61
N ILE A 896 2.31 18.06 8.48
CA ILE A 896 3.11 16.85 8.29
C ILE A 896 4.51 17.23 7.77
N PRO A 897 5.60 16.95 8.49
CA PRO A 897 6.95 17.20 8.01
C PRO A 897 7.37 16.17 6.94
N LEU A 898 8.06 16.62 5.89
CA LEU A 898 8.54 15.76 4.80
C LEU A 898 10.00 15.31 4.96
N GLN A 899 10.66 15.69 6.05
CA GLN A 899 12.08 15.38 6.30
C GLN A 899 12.42 13.89 6.18
N ALA A 900 11.52 13.00 6.63
CA ALA A 900 11.76 11.55 6.59
C ALA A 900 11.94 10.99 5.17
N PHE A 901 11.50 11.74 4.14
CA PHE A 901 11.66 11.38 2.73
C PHE A 901 12.99 11.88 2.13
N ALA A 902 13.71 12.80 2.77
CA ALA A 902 14.96 13.39 2.26
C ALA A 902 16.05 12.33 2.01
N ASP A 903 16.27 11.46 3.00
CA ASP A 903 17.25 10.37 2.90
C ASP A 903 16.80 9.28 1.93
N LEU A 904 15.49 9.05 1.81
CA LEU A 904 14.92 8.03 0.93
C LEU A 904 15.22 8.32 -0.55
N PHE A 905 15.21 9.60 -0.93
CA PHE A 905 15.32 10.03 -2.32
C PHE A 905 16.70 10.48 -2.77
N ARG A 906 17.68 10.57 -1.85
CA ARG A 906 19.03 11.07 -2.14
C ARG A 906 19.74 10.34 -3.29
N ASP A 907 19.50 9.03 -3.44
CA ASP A 907 20.14 8.17 -4.45
C ASP A 907 19.13 7.38 -5.31
N THR A 908 17.92 7.92 -5.55
CA THR A 908 16.88 7.17 -6.26
C THR A 908 17.13 7.12 -7.77
N ALA A 909 17.24 5.90 -8.31
CA ALA A 909 17.48 5.63 -9.74
C ALA A 909 16.20 5.56 -10.59
N GLU A 910 15.02 5.53 -9.96
CA GLU A 910 13.71 5.43 -10.61
C GLU A 910 12.88 6.69 -10.31
N ARG A 911 11.88 6.97 -11.14
CA ARG A 911 10.92 8.05 -10.84
C ARG A 911 10.14 7.68 -9.58
N ALA A 912 10.01 8.64 -8.67
CA ALA A 912 9.24 8.49 -7.45
C ALA A 912 8.38 9.74 -7.22
N ALA A 913 7.40 9.64 -6.33
CA ALA A 913 6.60 10.76 -5.89
C ALA A 913 6.29 10.64 -4.40
N ILE A 914 6.07 11.76 -3.72
CA ILE A 914 5.44 11.81 -2.41
C ILE A 914 3.96 12.08 -2.64
N LEU A 915 3.12 11.16 -2.17
CA LEU A 915 1.68 11.21 -2.31
C LEU A 915 1.05 11.44 -0.94
N LEU A 916 0.06 12.33 -0.88
CA LEU A 916 -0.86 12.42 0.23
C LEU A 916 -2.11 11.64 -0.12
N GLU A 917 -2.49 10.68 0.71
CA GLU A 917 -3.76 9.96 0.63
C GLU A 917 -4.61 10.37 1.84
N TRP A 918 -5.92 10.55 1.69
CA TRP A 918 -6.81 10.68 2.85
C TRP A 918 -7.91 9.62 2.76
N GLU A 919 -8.35 9.16 3.93
CA GLU A 919 -9.40 8.15 4.09
C GLU A 919 -10.49 8.71 5.00
N GLY A 920 -11.75 8.53 4.60
CA GLY A 920 -12.91 9.00 5.34
C GLY A 920 -14.02 7.96 5.49
N GLU A 921 -15.18 8.41 5.93
CA GLU A 921 -16.39 7.58 6.06
C GLU A 921 -16.90 7.08 4.71
N LEU A 922 -17.76 6.07 4.73
CA LEU A 922 -18.46 5.54 3.54
C LEU A 922 -17.53 5.09 2.39
N GLY A 923 -16.28 4.75 2.71
CA GLY A 923 -15.27 4.34 1.74
C GLY A 923 -14.67 5.49 0.94
N SER A 924 -14.89 6.74 1.36
CA SER A 924 -14.29 7.92 0.74
C SER A 924 -12.77 7.91 0.90
N SER A 925 -12.08 8.24 -0.18
CA SER A 925 -10.64 8.45 -0.19
C SER A 925 -10.26 9.40 -1.31
N GLY A 926 -9.14 10.09 -1.16
CA GLY A 926 -8.58 10.91 -2.23
C GLY A 926 -7.06 10.92 -2.16
N THR A 927 -6.43 11.32 -3.27
CA THR A 927 -4.98 11.30 -3.45
C THR A 927 -4.50 12.61 -4.05
N ALA A 928 -3.38 13.14 -3.56
CA ALA A 928 -2.74 14.34 -4.08
C ALA A 928 -1.22 14.14 -4.16
N THR A 929 -0.62 14.47 -5.30
CA THR A 929 0.84 14.46 -5.45
C THR A 929 1.43 15.72 -4.83
N LEU A 930 2.34 15.54 -3.87
CA LEU A 930 3.02 16.61 -3.15
C LEU A 930 4.33 16.98 -3.82
N VAL A 931 5.13 15.98 -4.16
CA VAL A 931 6.48 16.13 -4.71
C VAL A 931 6.71 15.05 -5.76
N ASP A 932 7.22 15.43 -6.92
CA ASP A 932 7.70 14.51 -7.96
C ASP A 932 9.23 14.48 -7.95
N VAL A 933 9.81 13.27 -7.84
CA VAL A 933 11.26 13.04 -7.84
C VAL A 933 11.65 12.41 -9.17
N PHE A 934 12.36 13.18 -9.99
CA PHE A 934 12.85 12.74 -11.29
C PHE A 934 14.28 12.22 -11.16
N PRO A 935 14.62 11.00 -11.59
CA PRO A 935 15.99 10.48 -11.45
C PRO A 935 17.00 11.28 -12.27
N ARG A 936 16.55 11.92 -13.36
CA ARG A 936 17.29 12.84 -14.22
C ARG A 936 16.31 13.65 -15.07
N ILE A 937 16.75 14.81 -15.57
CA ILE A 937 16.01 15.53 -16.60
C ILE A 937 16.24 14.85 -17.95
N THR A 938 15.16 14.44 -18.62
CA THR A 938 15.19 13.87 -19.97
C THR A 938 14.46 14.76 -20.95
N VAL A 939 15.07 14.98 -22.11
CA VAL A 939 14.50 15.76 -23.21
C VAL A 939 14.21 14.86 -24.41
N GLN A 940 13.13 15.14 -25.12
CA GLN A 940 12.66 14.46 -26.34
C GLN A 940 12.36 15.49 -27.42
N ASP A 941 12.26 15.05 -28.67
CA ASP A 941 11.90 15.88 -29.83
C ASP A 941 12.70 17.19 -29.92
N VAL A 942 14.01 17.10 -29.64
CA VAL A 942 14.89 18.27 -29.65
C VAL A 942 15.16 18.69 -31.09
N GLU A 943 14.61 19.85 -31.47
CA GLU A 943 14.80 20.49 -32.76
C GLU A 943 15.57 21.80 -32.57
N VAL A 944 16.62 21.98 -33.37
CA VAL A 944 17.36 23.24 -33.47
C VAL A 944 17.18 23.75 -34.88
N TYR A 945 16.33 24.76 -35.04
CA TYR A 945 16.15 25.45 -36.32
C TYR A 945 17.14 26.60 -36.43
N THR A 946 17.83 26.68 -37.56
CA THR A 946 18.88 27.68 -37.80
C THR A 946 18.47 28.66 -38.89
N SER A 947 18.59 29.96 -38.61
CA SER A 947 18.33 31.04 -39.58
C SER A 947 19.56 31.93 -39.75
N GLU A 948 19.97 32.15 -41.01
CA GLU A 948 21.11 32.97 -41.39
C GLU A 948 20.72 34.45 -41.50
N GLN A 949 21.32 35.34 -40.69
CA GLN A 949 21.21 36.81 -40.79
C GLN A 949 22.53 37.42 -41.30
N GLU A 950 22.55 38.74 -41.57
CA GLU A 950 23.74 39.41 -42.16
C GLU A 950 25.00 39.27 -41.29
N ASP A 951 24.89 39.53 -39.98
CA ASP A 951 26.03 39.53 -39.04
C ASP A 951 25.99 38.39 -38.00
N GLU A 952 24.87 37.65 -37.92
CA GLU A 952 24.64 36.62 -36.91
C GLU A 952 23.81 35.43 -37.41
N TYR A 953 23.78 34.37 -36.61
CA TYR A 953 22.89 33.22 -36.74
C TYR A 953 21.89 33.20 -35.60
N ILE A 954 20.61 32.97 -35.92
CA ILE A 954 19.56 32.75 -34.93
C ILE A 954 19.26 31.25 -34.86
N LEU A 955 19.37 30.69 -33.66
CA LEU A 955 19.04 29.30 -33.35
C LEU A 955 17.75 29.28 -32.53
N GLU A 956 16.69 28.70 -33.07
CA GLU A 956 15.46 28.41 -32.32
C GLU A 956 15.51 26.99 -31.78
N LEU A 957 15.42 26.85 -30.46
CA LEU A 957 15.39 25.57 -29.76
C LEU A 957 13.95 25.20 -29.42
N ARG A 958 13.50 24.03 -29.89
CA ARG A 958 12.27 23.37 -29.46
C ARG A 958 12.60 22.02 -28.84
N LEU A 959 11.91 21.66 -27.77
CA LEU A 959 12.07 20.38 -27.08
C LEU A 959 10.82 20.03 -26.28
N THR A 960 10.69 18.76 -25.92
CA THR A 960 9.71 18.27 -24.95
C THR A 960 10.45 17.73 -23.74
N THR A 961 10.00 18.04 -22.52
CA THR A 961 10.58 17.53 -21.27
C THR A 961 9.47 17.16 -20.29
N GLU A 962 9.67 16.09 -19.54
CA GLU A 962 8.78 15.72 -18.44
C GLU A 962 9.03 16.55 -17.17
N PHE A 963 10.22 17.16 -17.06
CA PHE A 963 10.58 18.02 -15.94
C PHE A 963 9.97 19.42 -16.15
N PRO A 964 9.13 19.92 -15.22
CA PRO A 964 8.32 21.12 -15.44
C PRO A 964 9.13 22.43 -15.45
N ASP A 965 10.24 22.51 -14.72
CA ASP A 965 11.10 23.70 -14.72
C ASP A 965 12.15 23.62 -15.83
N VAL A 966 11.81 24.22 -16.97
CA VAL A 966 12.71 24.34 -18.13
C VAL A 966 13.96 25.17 -17.83
N THR A 967 13.96 26.01 -16.79
CA THR A 967 15.10 26.86 -16.45
C THR A 967 16.24 26.11 -15.77
N ALA A 968 15.98 24.86 -15.34
CA ALA A 968 17.00 23.93 -14.88
C ALA A 968 17.94 23.48 -16.02
N LEU A 969 17.49 23.52 -17.27
CA LEU A 969 18.29 23.18 -18.44
C LEU A 969 19.18 24.34 -18.89
N ARG A 970 20.38 23.98 -19.36
CA ARG A 970 21.35 24.87 -20.00
C ARG A 970 21.60 24.40 -21.42
N PHE A 971 21.69 25.35 -22.34
CA PHE A 971 22.05 25.14 -23.72
C PHE A 971 23.43 25.71 -23.98
N ARG A 972 24.31 24.88 -24.53
CA ARG A 972 25.69 25.22 -24.86
C ARG A 972 25.95 24.94 -26.33
N LEU A 973 26.61 25.88 -26.99
CA LEU A 973 27.09 25.69 -28.36
C LEU A 973 28.61 25.76 -28.38
N ARG A 974 29.24 24.80 -29.04
CA ARG A 974 30.68 24.71 -29.25
C ARG A 974 31.00 24.69 -30.73
N ASP A 975 32.17 25.22 -31.08
CA ASP A 975 32.78 24.94 -32.38
C ASP A 975 33.23 23.46 -32.42
N ALA A 976 32.83 22.72 -33.45
CA ALA A 976 33.00 21.26 -33.47
C ALA A 976 34.48 20.83 -33.53
N GLU A 977 35.32 21.62 -34.19
CA GLU A 977 36.74 21.32 -34.40
C GLU A 977 37.59 21.73 -33.21
N SER A 978 37.43 22.97 -32.74
CA SER A 978 38.23 23.53 -31.64
C SER A 978 37.69 23.20 -30.25
N GLN A 979 36.44 22.70 -30.15
CA GLN A 979 35.72 22.47 -28.90
C GLN A 979 35.53 23.73 -28.02
N ARG A 980 35.82 24.91 -28.57
CA ARG A 980 35.65 26.20 -27.91
C ARG A 980 34.16 26.48 -27.72
N VAL A 981 33.78 26.84 -26.49
CA VAL A 981 32.40 27.26 -26.18
C VAL A 981 32.15 28.64 -26.82
N LEU A 982 31.15 28.69 -27.70
CA LEU A 982 30.66 29.92 -28.33
C LEU A 982 29.71 30.66 -27.38
N PHE A 983 28.79 29.92 -26.76
CA PHE A 983 27.97 30.42 -25.65
C PHE A 983 27.48 29.29 -24.74
N ASP A 984 27.09 29.65 -23.52
CA ASP A 984 26.48 28.77 -22.54
C ASP A 984 25.45 29.55 -21.71
N ARG A 985 24.17 29.14 -21.74
CA ARG A 985 23.08 29.87 -21.08
C ARG A 985 21.95 28.94 -20.65
N ARG A 986 21.25 29.31 -19.56
CA ARG A 986 19.98 28.67 -19.17
C ARG A 986 18.90 28.88 -20.22
N VAL A 987 18.08 27.86 -20.44
CA VAL A 987 16.86 27.93 -21.25
C VAL A 987 15.79 28.70 -20.47
N ARG A 988 15.08 29.63 -21.12
CA ARG A 988 14.05 30.47 -20.47
C ARG A 988 12.62 30.02 -20.75
N SER A 989 12.40 29.47 -21.93
CA SER A 989 11.08 29.13 -22.46
C SER A 989 11.21 28.08 -23.56
N ILE A 990 10.09 27.54 -24.03
CA ILE A 990 10.06 26.67 -25.22
C ILE A 990 9.01 27.27 -26.18
N PRO A 991 9.38 27.72 -27.38
CA PRO A 991 10.76 27.80 -27.89
C PRO A 991 11.62 28.85 -27.15
N ASP A 992 12.95 28.71 -27.23
CA ASP A 992 13.92 29.76 -26.86
C ASP A 992 14.83 30.08 -28.06
N HIS A 993 15.35 31.31 -28.10
CA HIS A 993 16.17 31.80 -29.20
C HIS A 993 17.58 32.13 -28.70
N PHE A 994 18.57 31.71 -29.48
CA PHE A 994 19.99 31.95 -29.23
C PHE A 994 20.64 32.61 -30.44
N TYR A 995 21.63 33.46 -30.18
CA TYR A 995 22.26 34.30 -31.19
C TYR A 995 23.76 34.05 -31.19
N VAL A 996 24.33 33.82 -32.37
CA VAL A 996 25.77 33.57 -32.57
C VAL A 996 26.31 34.52 -33.60
N ARG A 997 27.31 35.34 -33.25
CA ARG A 997 27.89 36.28 -34.20
C ARG A 997 28.82 35.56 -35.17
N ARG A 998 28.78 35.95 -36.44
CA ARG A 998 29.60 35.33 -37.49
C ARG A 998 31.11 35.47 -37.25
N ASN A 999 31.53 36.57 -36.64
CA ASN A 999 32.94 36.83 -36.33
C ASN A 999 33.49 36.00 -35.15
N GLU A 1000 32.63 35.30 -34.41
CA GLU A 1000 33.01 34.41 -33.31
C GLU A 1000 33.22 32.95 -33.77
N LEU A 1001 32.80 32.62 -35.00
CA LEU A 1001 32.90 31.29 -35.59
C LEU A 1001 34.29 31.04 -36.20
N LEU A 1002 34.90 29.90 -35.88
CA LEU A 1002 36.14 29.41 -36.52
C LEU A 1002 35.81 28.52 -37.74
N GLY A 1003 34.71 27.76 -37.67
CA GLY A 1003 34.10 27.04 -38.78
C GLY A 1003 32.57 27.05 -38.73
N PHE A 1004 31.93 26.46 -39.73
CA PHE A 1004 30.46 26.34 -39.80
C PHE A 1004 29.92 25.10 -39.07
N ASN A 1005 30.79 24.16 -38.70
CA ASN A 1005 30.41 22.96 -37.96
C ASN A 1005 30.36 23.26 -36.46
N VAL A 1006 29.17 23.12 -35.87
CA VAL A 1006 28.94 23.39 -34.45
C VAL A 1006 28.35 22.17 -33.75
N GLN A 1007 28.67 22.03 -32.47
CA GLN A 1007 28.11 21.03 -31.57
C GLN A 1007 27.23 21.71 -30.53
N ALA A 1008 25.96 21.35 -30.50
CA ALA A 1008 25.00 21.81 -29.51
C ALA A 1008 24.82 20.75 -28.41
N GLU A 1009 24.70 21.20 -27.16
CA GLU A 1009 24.50 20.36 -25.97
C GLU A 1009 23.41 20.95 -25.08
N LEU A 1010 22.50 20.10 -24.60
CA LEU A 1010 21.60 20.40 -23.50
C LEU A 1010 22.06 19.63 -22.26
N TYR A 1011 22.21 20.33 -21.15
CA TYR A 1011 22.67 19.73 -19.91
C TYR A 1011 22.09 20.45 -18.69
N TYR A 1012 22.16 19.83 -17.52
CA TYR A 1012 21.91 20.47 -16.23
C TYR A 1012 23.05 20.16 -15.26
N THR A 1013 23.13 20.89 -14.16
CA THR A 1013 24.17 20.72 -13.14
C THR A 1013 23.54 20.28 -11.84
N GLU A 1014 24.12 19.25 -11.23
CA GLU A 1014 23.73 18.73 -9.92
C GLU A 1014 24.81 19.01 -8.89
N GLU A 1015 24.41 19.44 -7.69
CA GLU A 1015 25.31 19.52 -6.55
C GLU A 1015 25.27 18.20 -5.79
N ILE A 1016 26.37 17.45 -5.87
CA ILE A 1016 26.52 16.17 -5.19
C ILE A 1016 27.32 16.42 -3.92
N THR A 1017 26.66 16.31 -2.77
CA THR A 1017 27.32 16.44 -1.47
C THR A 1017 27.82 15.07 -1.01
N SER A 1018 29.13 14.96 -0.80
CA SER A 1018 29.78 13.75 -0.28
C SER A 1018 30.59 14.06 0.98
N VAL A 1019 31.16 13.03 1.60
CA VAL A 1019 32.12 13.19 2.72
C VAL A 1019 33.37 14.00 2.35
N PHE A 1020 33.62 14.25 1.05
CA PHE A 1020 34.74 15.03 0.54
C PHE A 1020 34.36 16.48 0.18
N GLY A 1021 33.11 16.89 0.45
CA GLY A 1021 32.56 18.20 0.09
C GLY A 1021 31.49 18.12 -0.99
N THR A 1022 31.01 19.30 -1.39
CA THR A 1022 29.99 19.47 -2.43
C THR A 1022 30.67 19.69 -3.78
N GLU A 1023 30.39 18.83 -4.74
CA GLU A 1023 30.90 18.93 -6.12
C GLU A 1023 29.74 19.18 -7.09
N ALA A 1024 29.92 20.11 -8.02
CA ALA A 1024 28.96 20.36 -9.09
C ALA A 1024 29.27 19.45 -10.28
N ARG A 1025 28.34 18.57 -10.65
CA ARG A 1025 28.47 17.62 -11.76
C ARG A 1025 27.53 17.97 -12.90
N GLU A 1026 28.05 18.05 -14.13
CA GLU A 1026 27.23 18.25 -15.32
C GLU A 1026 26.65 16.92 -15.83
N GLN A 1027 25.36 16.93 -16.14
CA GLN A 1027 24.62 15.81 -16.70
C GLN A 1027 24.12 16.20 -18.10
N ASN A 1028 24.66 15.57 -19.14
CA ASN A 1028 24.28 15.84 -20.52
C ASN A 1028 22.97 15.10 -20.86
N CYS A 1029 21.96 15.86 -21.30
CA CYS A 1029 20.65 15.37 -21.70
C CYS A 1029 20.57 15.05 -23.19
N TRP A 1030 21.29 15.80 -24.02
CA TRP A 1030 21.27 15.68 -25.48
C TRP A 1030 22.47 16.39 -26.10
N SER A 1031 23.00 15.83 -27.19
CA SER A 1031 24.02 16.48 -28.02
C SER A 1031 23.79 16.19 -29.50
N LYS A 1032 24.05 17.19 -30.35
CA LYS A 1032 24.01 17.05 -31.81
C LYS A 1032 25.03 17.98 -32.46
N THR A 1033 25.70 17.46 -33.48
CA THR A 1033 26.55 18.24 -34.37
C THR A 1033 25.79 18.56 -35.65
N PHE A 1034 25.86 19.81 -36.11
CA PHE A 1034 25.27 20.24 -37.39
C PHE A 1034 26.06 21.40 -37.98
N THR A 1035 25.86 21.64 -39.28
CA THR A 1035 26.54 22.69 -40.03
C THR A 1035 25.61 23.89 -40.18
N LEU A 1036 26.12 25.09 -39.88
CA LEU A 1036 25.40 26.34 -40.07
C LEU A 1036 25.31 26.68 -41.56
N PRO A 1037 24.13 27.11 -42.06
CA PRO A 1037 23.96 27.46 -43.46
C PRO A 1037 24.78 28.71 -43.82
N ASN A 1038 25.41 28.73 -44.99
CA ASN A 1038 26.20 29.88 -45.45
C ASN A 1038 25.74 30.39 -46.84
N ARG A 1039 24.45 30.20 -47.14
CA ARG A 1039 23.88 30.40 -48.47
C ARG A 1039 23.89 31.88 -48.86
N LYS A 1040 23.47 32.79 -47.96
CA LYS A 1040 23.42 34.23 -48.27
C LYS A 1040 24.81 34.78 -48.58
N ALA A 1041 25.84 34.34 -47.86
CA ALA A 1041 27.21 34.75 -48.13
C ALA A 1041 27.74 34.20 -49.46
N LEU A 1042 27.47 32.92 -49.77
CA LEU A 1042 27.84 32.31 -51.06
C LEU A 1042 27.16 33.00 -52.24
N LEU A 1043 25.86 33.32 -52.12
CA LEU A 1043 25.09 34.07 -53.11
C LEU A 1043 25.65 35.47 -53.34
N GLN A 1044 25.89 36.24 -52.28
CA GLN A 1044 26.50 37.58 -52.41
C GLN A 1044 27.88 37.51 -53.07
N ARG A 1045 28.67 36.49 -52.71
CA ARG A 1045 30.01 36.29 -53.29
C ARG A 1045 29.94 35.90 -54.76
N ALA A 1046 29.02 35.03 -55.15
CA ALA A 1046 28.77 34.68 -56.56
C ALA A 1046 28.35 35.90 -57.37
N ARG A 1047 27.42 36.72 -56.86
CA ARG A 1047 26.98 37.96 -57.51
C ARG A 1047 28.12 38.99 -57.67
N LYS A 1048 29.00 39.10 -56.68
CA LYS A 1048 30.10 40.07 -56.67
C LYS A 1048 31.29 39.66 -57.55
N LYS A 1049 31.66 38.36 -57.55
CA LYS A 1049 32.87 37.86 -58.22
C LYS A 1049 32.60 37.09 -59.51
N GLY A 1050 31.45 36.44 -59.64
CA GLY A 1050 31.20 35.39 -60.63
C GLY A 1050 31.77 34.03 -60.20
N ILE A 1051 31.47 32.97 -60.96
CA ILE A 1051 31.90 31.58 -60.70
C ILE A 1051 32.53 30.95 -61.95
N ILE A 1052 33.27 29.85 -61.80
CA ILE A 1052 33.90 29.07 -62.88
C ILE A 1052 33.58 27.60 -62.68
N LEU A 1053 33.06 26.91 -63.70
CA LEU A 1053 32.83 25.46 -63.66
C LEU A 1053 34.15 24.69 -63.79
N LYS A 1054 34.36 23.69 -62.93
CA LYS A 1054 35.56 22.85 -62.84
C LYS A 1054 35.33 21.42 -63.32
N SER A 1055 34.22 20.83 -62.89
CA SER A 1055 33.87 19.45 -63.23
C SER A 1055 32.36 19.24 -63.15
N PHE A 1056 31.87 18.13 -63.66
CA PHE A 1056 30.47 17.72 -63.53
C PHE A 1056 30.38 16.22 -63.23
N LYS A 1057 29.20 15.74 -62.84
CA LYS A 1057 28.94 14.31 -62.69
C LYS A 1057 27.96 13.79 -63.74
N TYR A 1058 28.24 12.60 -64.26
CA TYR A 1058 27.34 11.90 -65.17
C TYR A 1058 27.45 10.39 -64.93
N GLY A 1059 26.30 9.72 -64.73
CA GLY A 1059 26.26 8.26 -64.47
C GLY A 1059 27.08 7.80 -63.25
N GLY A 1060 27.21 8.65 -62.22
CA GLY A 1060 27.98 8.36 -61.00
C GLY A 1060 29.51 8.52 -61.16
N ARG A 1061 30.00 9.01 -62.30
CA ARG A 1061 31.42 9.32 -62.54
C ARG A 1061 31.62 10.84 -62.62
N SER A 1062 32.75 11.31 -62.10
CA SER A 1062 33.15 12.73 -62.18
C SER A 1062 34.01 12.96 -63.42
N TYR A 1063 33.69 14.00 -64.17
CA TYR A 1063 34.38 14.41 -65.38
C TYR A 1063 34.97 15.81 -65.16
N GLN A 1064 36.27 15.95 -65.37
CA GLN A 1064 36.96 17.24 -65.27
C GLN A 1064 36.77 18.03 -66.57
N LEU A 1065 36.47 19.32 -66.46
CA LEU A 1065 36.37 20.20 -67.63
C LEU A 1065 37.77 20.67 -68.01
N PRO A 1066 38.27 20.36 -69.22
CA PRO A 1066 39.61 20.76 -69.65
C PRO A 1066 39.70 22.26 -69.97
N LYS A 1067 38.56 22.95 -70.06
CA LYS A 1067 38.43 24.38 -70.36
C LYS A 1067 37.67 25.07 -69.22
N THR A 1068 38.01 26.32 -68.95
CA THR A 1068 37.32 27.13 -67.93
C THR A 1068 36.04 27.73 -68.50
N TYR A 1069 34.93 27.53 -67.80
CA TYR A 1069 33.64 28.11 -68.15
C TYR A 1069 33.19 29.11 -67.08
N PRO A 1070 33.57 30.40 -67.17
CA PRO A 1070 33.15 31.40 -66.22
C PRO A 1070 31.70 31.82 -66.45
N ILE A 1071 30.96 32.00 -65.36
CA ILE A 1071 29.61 32.56 -65.32
C ILE A 1071 29.69 33.90 -64.58
N VAL A 1072 29.32 34.98 -65.28
CA VAL A 1072 29.42 36.37 -64.82
C VAL A 1072 28.07 37.09 -64.89
N GLY A 1073 27.97 38.27 -64.27
CA GLY A 1073 26.73 39.05 -64.27
C GLY A 1073 25.58 38.40 -63.51
N ILE A 1074 25.90 37.63 -62.46
CA ILE A 1074 24.92 36.82 -61.73
C ILE A 1074 23.93 37.70 -60.95
N SER A 1075 22.64 37.49 -61.17
CA SER A 1075 21.53 38.14 -60.46
C SER A 1075 20.41 37.15 -60.17
N LEU A 1076 19.44 37.53 -59.33
CA LEU A 1076 18.22 36.74 -59.16
C LEU A 1076 17.38 36.81 -60.45
N SER A 1077 16.82 35.68 -60.85
CA SER A 1077 15.83 35.60 -61.93
C SER A 1077 14.47 36.15 -61.45
N GLU A 1078 13.65 36.64 -62.39
CA GLU A 1078 12.25 36.98 -62.13
C GLU A 1078 11.35 35.73 -62.05
N GLN A 1079 11.84 34.58 -62.55
CA GLN A 1079 11.16 33.28 -62.55
C GLN A 1079 11.39 32.50 -61.23
N ASN A 1080 11.14 33.13 -60.08
CA ASN A 1080 11.40 32.50 -58.79
C ASN A 1080 10.31 31.48 -58.39
N PHE A 1081 10.73 30.34 -57.86
CA PHE A 1081 9.88 29.39 -57.15
C PHE A 1081 9.90 29.70 -55.65
N GLU A 1082 8.80 29.49 -54.93
CA GLU A 1082 8.72 29.78 -53.49
C GLU A 1082 9.67 28.85 -52.71
N GLY A 1083 10.79 29.38 -52.19
CA GLY A 1083 11.76 28.66 -51.35
C GLY A 1083 13.14 28.39 -51.99
N GLU A 1084 13.30 28.55 -53.31
CA GLU A 1084 14.59 28.43 -54.00
C GLU A 1084 14.83 29.61 -54.96
N GLU A 1085 15.89 30.37 -54.73
CA GLU A 1085 16.28 31.54 -55.53
C GLU A 1085 16.99 31.08 -56.82
N LEU A 1086 16.29 31.11 -57.96
CA LEU A 1086 16.87 30.79 -59.27
C LEU A 1086 17.81 31.93 -59.68
N LEU A 1087 19.05 31.60 -59.95
CA LEU A 1087 20.04 32.56 -60.42
C LEU A 1087 20.06 32.60 -61.93
N ARG A 1088 20.22 33.81 -62.45
CA ARG A 1088 20.49 34.10 -63.86
C ARG A 1088 21.92 34.60 -63.97
N GLY A 1089 22.68 34.10 -64.93
CA GLY A 1089 24.02 34.60 -65.26
C GLY A 1089 24.35 34.40 -66.74
N TYR A 1090 25.55 34.83 -67.13
CA TYR A 1090 26.06 34.65 -68.49
C TYR A 1090 27.29 33.77 -68.48
N ILE A 1091 27.20 32.58 -69.07
CA ILE A 1091 28.33 31.67 -69.24
C ILE A 1091 29.13 32.06 -70.49
N GLN A 1092 30.46 32.08 -70.36
CA GLN A 1092 31.35 32.34 -71.48
C GLN A 1092 31.71 31.03 -72.20
N LEU A 1093 31.31 30.93 -73.47
CA LEU A 1093 31.61 29.82 -74.38
C LEU A 1093 32.53 30.32 -75.52
N GLU A 1094 33.06 29.40 -76.31
CA GLU A 1094 33.90 29.72 -77.49
C GLU A 1094 33.13 30.52 -78.56
N SER A 1095 31.81 30.37 -78.61
CA SER A 1095 30.90 31.05 -79.54
C SER A 1095 30.40 32.42 -79.04
N GLY A 1096 30.72 32.81 -77.80
CA GLY A 1096 30.25 34.05 -77.16
C GLY A 1096 29.68 33.81 -75.77
N PHE A 1097 28.93 34.80 -75.25
CA PHE A 1097 28.21 34.67 -73.98
C PHE A 1097 26.81 34.09 -74.21
N GLN A 1098 26.44 33.09 -73.41
CA GLN A 1098 25.10 32.53 -73.38
C GLN A 1098 24.47 32.77 -72.01
N GLU A 1099 23.17 33.08 -72.01
CA GLU A 1099 22.42 33.25 -70.77
C GLU A 1099 22.05 31.89 -70.18
N VAL A 1100 22.27 31.73 -68.88
CA VAL A 1100 22.03 30.47 -68.16
C VAL A 1100 21.32 30.70 -66.83
N PHE A 1101 20.53 29.71 -66.44
CA PHE A 1101 19.78 29.64 -65.19
C PHE A 1101 20.26 28.45 -64.36
N PHE A 1102 20.44 28.68 -63.05
CA PHE A 1102 20.95 27.67 -62.14
C PHE A 1102 20.65 27.96 -60.68
N TYR A 1103 20.72 26.91 -59.85
CA TYR A 1103 20.76 27.03 -58.39
C TYR A 1103 22.17 26.77 -57.86
N LEU A 1104 22.48 27.36 -56.71
CA LEU A 1104 23.65 26.99 -55.92
C LEU A 1104 23.22 26.04 -54.80
N ASP A 1105 23.86 24.88 -54.75
CA ASP A 1105 23.63 23.91 -53.67
C ASP A 1105 24.08 24.48 -52.30
N ARG A 1106 23.41 24.01 -51.24
CA ARG A 1106 23.55 24.50 -49.85
C ARG A 1106 24.81 23.97 -49.16
N GLU A 1107 25.37 22.85 -49.62
CA GLU A 1107 26.41 22.09 -48.90
C GLU A 1107 27.73 21.95 -49.68
N GLY A 1108 27.68 21.77 -51.00
CA GLY A 1108 28.87 21.75 -51.87
C GLY A 1108 28.92 22.99 -52.77
N LYS A 1109 30.11 23.45 -53.19
CA LYS A 1109 30.24 24.42 -54.30
C LYS A 1109 29.80 23.75 -55.62
N LEU A 1110 28.53 23.38 -55.70
CA LEU A 1110 27.91 22.63 -56.79
C LEU A 1110 26.75 23.44 -57.38
N ILE A 1111 26.56 23.25 -58.67
CA ILE A 1111 25.38 23.67 -59.41
C ILE A 1111 24.65 22.40 -59.82
N PRO A 1112 23.49 22.07 -59.21
CA PRO A 1112 22.79 20.81 -59.45
C PRO A 1112 22.41 20.61 -60.91
N PHE A 1113 22.01 21.67 -61.60
CA PHE A 1113 21.71 21.68 -63.02
C PHE A 1113 22.01 23.07 -63.61
N LEU A 1114 22.26 23.11 -64.90
CA LEU A 1114 22.53 24.34 -65.64
C LEU A 1114 21.68 24.36 -66.92
N GLU A 1115 20.76 25.30 -66.99
CA GLU A 1115 19.81 25.46 -68.09
C GLU A 1115 20.09 26.73 -68.88
N ASP A 1116 19.71 26.78 -70.16
CA ASP A 1116 19.73 28.01 -70.96
C ASP A 1116 18.37 28.75 -70.92
N SER A 1117 18.23 29.81 -71.71
CA SER A 1117 16.99 30.60 -71.80
C SER A 1117 15.79 29.85 -72.39
N ASP A 1118 16.02 28.76 -73.12
CA ASP A 1118 14.97 27.96 -73.75
C ASP A 1118 14.55 26.77 -72.86
N GLY A 1119 15.24 26.57 -71.72
CA GLY A 1119 14.99 25.49 -70.77
C GLY A 1119 15.67 24.19 -71.14
N ASP A 1120 16.64 24.23 -72.06
CA ASP A 1120 17.44 23.06 -72.39
C ASP A 1120 18.51 22.84 -71.30
N GLY A 1121 18.76 21.58 -70.95
CA GLY A 1121 19.79 21.22 -69.98
C GLY A 1121 21.17 21.13 -70.63
N ALA A 1122 22.20 21.56 -69.91
CA ALA A 1122 23.58 21.45 -70.39
C ALA A 1122 23.96 19.99 -70.74
N THR A 1123 24.66 19.82 -71.85
CA THR A 1123 25.23 18.54 -72.33
C THR A 1123 26.72 18.71 -72.62
N TYR A 1124 27.48 17.61 -72.67
CA TYR A 1124 28.92 17.62 -72.93
C TYR A 1124 29.28 16.74 -74.12
N ASP A 1125 30.02 17.29 -75.08
CA ASP A 1125 30.59 16.55 -76.20
C ASP A 1125 31.96 15.98 -75.81
N LEU A 1126 32.06 14.65 -75.72
CA LEU A 1126 33.29 13.92 -75.35
C LEU A 1126 34.38 14.00 -76.42
N ARG A 1127 34.03 14.35 -77.67
CA ARG A 1127 34.98 14.42 -78.78
C ARG A 1127 35.55 15.84 -78.94
N GLU A 1128 34.67 16.83 -78.86
CA GLU A 1128 35.04 18.25 -79.00
C GLU A 1128 35.41 18.90 -77.65
N GLU A 1129 35.26 18.15 -76.55
CA GLU A 1129 35.56 18.55 -75.17
C GLU A 1129 34.91 19.88 -74.76
N ARG A 1130 33.62 20.05 -75.11
CA ARG A 1130 32.89 21.31 -74.87
C ARG A 1130 31.47 21.11 -74.35
N ILE A 1131 30.99 22.08 -73.57
CA ILE A 1131 29.60 22.17 -73.10
C ILE A 1131 28.72 22.79 -74.20
N LEU A 1132 27.52 22.23 -74.40
CA LEU A 1132 26.52 22.69 -75.36
C LEU A 1132 25.09 22.35 -74.89
N TRP A 1133 24.10 23.07 -75.41
CA TRP A 1133 22.69 22.93 -75.01
C TRP A 1133 21.80 22.23 -76.05
N GLU A 1134 22.39 21.74 -77.15
CA GLU A 1134 21.65 21.09 -78.24
C GLU A 1134 21.40 19.60 -77.99
N LEU A 1135 20.17 19.13 -78.21
CA LEU A 1135 19.80 17.70 -78.19
C LEU A 1135 20.40 16.95 -79.39
N SER A 1136 21.61 16.44 -79.23
CA SER A 1136 22.28 15.59 -80.23
C SER A 1136 22.00 14.10 -80.01
N ARG A 1137 21.72 13.36 -81.09
CA ARG A 1137 21.67 11.87 -81.07
C ARG A 1137 23.04 11.22 -81.26
N SER A 1138 24.12 12.01 -81.23
CA SER A 1138 25.48 11.50 -81.32
C SER A 1138 25.81 10.60 -80.12
N LYS A 1139 26.54 9.51 -80.35
CA LYS A 1139 27.02 8.64 -79.26
C LYS A 1139 28.09 9.29 -78.40
N ASP A 1140 28.65 10.40 -78.86
CA ASP A 1140 29.74 11.12 -78.20
C ASP A 1140 29.25 12.28 -77.32
N VAL A 1141 27.93 12.58 -77.32
CA VAL A 1141 27.34 13.64 -76.48
C VAL A 1141 26.64 13.00 -75.28
N ILE A 1142 26.99 13.45 -74.08
CA ILE A 1142 26.39 13.00 -72.82
C ILE A 1142 25.61 14.15 -72.16
N GLY A 1143 24.39 13.86 -71.71
CA GLY A 1143 23.53 14.83 -71.05
C GLY A 1143 22.14 14.28 -70.74
N PRO A 1144 21.30 15.01 -69.99
CA PRO A 1144 21.63 16.27 -69.29
C PRO A 1144 22.71 16.05 -68.21
N LEU A 1145 23.50 17.09 -67.94
CA LEU A 1145 24.57 17.10 -66.95
C LEU A 1145 24.09 17.66 -65.63
N ASP A 1146 24.49 17.00 -64.54
CA ASP A 1146 24.13 17.38 -63.19
C ASP A 1146 25.39 17.59 -62.32
N ASP A 1147 25.22 18.28 -61.19
CA ASP A 1147 26.24 18.52 -60.16
C ASP A 1147 27.57 19.12 -60.70
N PHE A 1148 27.50 20.31 -61.31
CA PHE A 1148 28.73 21.02 -61.70
C PHE A 1148 29.45 21.60 -60.50
N GLU A 1149 30.67 21.15 -60.25
CA GLU A 1149 31.56 21.77 -59.27
C GLU A 1149 32.07 23.11 -59.78
N PHE A 1150 32.03 24.14 -58.93
CA PHE A 1150 32.47 25.48 -59.30
C PHE A 1150 33.45 26.09 -58.28
N ALA A 1151 34.24 27.05 -58.73
CA ALA A 1151 35.00 27.97 -57.88
C ALA A 1151 34.60 29.42 -58.13
N PHE A 1152 34.93 30.33 -57.23
CA PHE A 1152 34.70 31.76 -57.48
C PHE A 1152 35.79 32.30 -58.41
N LEU A 1153 35.40 33.17 -59.35
CA LEU A 1153 36.34 33.88 -60.22
C LEU A 1153 37.43 34.58 -59.37
N GLY A 1154 38.69 34.26 -59.64
CA GLY A 1154 39.88 34.72 -58.90
C GLY A 1154 40.30 33.86 -57.70
N GLU A 1155 39.62 32.75 -57.40
CA GLU A 1155 40.20 31.62 -56.64
C GLU A 1155 40.79 30.64 -57.67
N ASP A 1156 42.10 30.42 -57.63
CA ASP A 1156 42.94 29.62 -58.56
C ASP A 1156 43.46 30.34 -59.83
N GLU A 1157 44.29 31.37 -59.62
CA GLU A 1157 45.50 31.60 -60.46
C GLU A 1157 46.76 31.16 -59.68
N SER A 1158 46.71 30.01 -59.01
CA SER A 1158 47.86 29.43 -58.28
C SER A 1158 47.95 27.93 -58.46
#